data_AF-A0A970ZMC6-F1
#
_entry.id   AF-A0A970ZMC6-F1
#
_cell.length_a   1.000
_cell.length_b   1.000
_cell.length_c   1.000
_cell.angle_alpha   90.00
_cell.angle_beta   90.00
_cell.angle_gamma   90.00
#
_symmetry.space_group_name_H-M   'P 1'
#
loop_
_entity.id
_entity.type
_entity.pdbx_description
1 polymer ?
#
loop_
_entity_poly.entity_id
_entity_poly.type
_entity_poly.pdbx_seq_one_letter_code
_entity_poly.pdbx_strand_id
1 'polypeptide(L)'
;SEREAAMQFIEHIIREEGQKFLGWRTVPVKSEILGKTSGRYEPSIRQVFIGKNPAITDAMEFERTLYIIRRRITYGIRHNELPNNFTDVHGNKSNSFPGSSYLYITNLSARTMVYKGMLTPCQLSEYFPDFHDPDFESALALMHTRFSTNTFPSWSRAHPNRFIAHNGEINTVMGNANFMKARQALCQSDKFGEDIARVFPVINEDGSDSARFDNALEFMHYGGYDLVHAMMMMIPEPWERHTTMEEEKKAFYEFHACMMEPWDGPASITFSDGQQIGAVLDRNGLRPSRYYVTEDDLVIMASEVGVIPDLDPLTVVEKGRLRPGRMFLVDMKEGRIVPDEEVKKRVYSAKPYRKWLDEYRVFLKDLPEAKAPKTVEKDRILERQLAFGYTYEDIRMLLGPTATSGVQPISSMGNDTPLAVLSQKPKHLYSYFKQIFAQVTNPALDCIREELVTATETFLGSEGNLLDPGPKSCRMIRLDHPLLDNKQLAQIREVALDGFQTATLDALFPADQGGLGLERAFDELCASADAAIQAGCNLLILSDRNIDANHAAMPTLLVMGGLHHYLVRSGARSRVSIILETGEAREVHHFATLIGFGADAINPYMAFDSIARMIEEDMLDIDIDKAVYNFLKGSIKGVVKTMAKMGISTVASYRGAQIFETIGLGTELVNKFFAGTSSRCEGSDIEQIAEETLIRHRAAFPDRHIHAADRALDSGGVYQWRSDGEFHLFNPETIHLLQKAVRTGSYEVYKEYARKVNDQS
;
A
#
# COMPACT_ATOMS: atom_id res chain seq x y z
N SER A 1 7.19 -1.35 41.11
CA SER A 1 7.86 -0.68 39.97
C SER A 1 7.03 -0.84 38.70
N GLU A 2 7.25 -0.07 37.63
CA GLU A 2 6.54 -0.23 36.34
C GLU A 2 6.66 -1.67 35.80
N ARG A 3 7.85 -2.26 35.97
CA ARG A 3 8.15 -3.64 35.60
C ARG A 3 7.30 -4.67 36.34
N GLU A 4 7.16 -4.53 37.66
CA GLU A 4 6.31 -5.42 38.46
C GLU A 4 4.85 -5.33 38.03
N ALA A 5 4.35 -4.14 37.70
CA ALA A 5 2.98 -3.97 37.21
C ALA A 5 2.78 -4.70 35.88
N ALA A 6 3.73 -4.55 34.93
CA ALA A 6 3.70 -5.29 33.66
C ALA A 6 3.74 -6.81 33.88
N MET A 7 4.61 -7.29 34.78
CA MET A 7 4.71 -8.72 35.11
C MET A 7 3.42 -9.27 35.73
N GLN A 8 2.81 -8.54 36.67
CA GLN A 8 1.53 -8.92 37.29
C GLN A 8 0.40 -8.97 36.26
N PHE A 9 0.37 -8.03 35.31
CA PHE A 9 -0.60 -8.06 34.22
C PHE A 9 -0.41 -9.28 33.33
N ILE A 10 0.83 -9.59 32.95
CA ILE A 10 1.16 -10.78 32.17
C ILE A 10 0.69 -12.04 32.89
N GLU A 11 0.98 -12.15 34.20
CA GLU A 11 0.51 -13.28 35.01
C GLU A 11 -1.02 -13.37 35.08
N HIS A 12 -1.72 -12.24 35.16
CA HIS A 12 -3.18 -12.20 35.16
C HIS A 12 -3.75 -12.74 33.85
N ILE A 13 -3.28 -12.24 32.71
CA ILE A 13 -3.74 -12.69 31.37
C ILE A 13 -3.44 -14.18 31.16
N ILE A 14 -2.27 -14.68 31.59
CA ILE A 14 -1.93 -16.11 31.47
C ILE A 14 -2.96 -16.99 32.22
N ARG A 15 -3.35 -16.59 33.44
CA ARG A 15 -4.32 -17.34 34.25
C ARG A 15 -5.74 -17.23 33.68
N GLU A 16 -6.10 -16.05 33.17
CA GLU A 16 -7.40 -15.81 32.55
C GLU A 16 -7.59 -16.66 31.28
N GLU A 17 -6.54 -16.84 30.49
CA GLU A 17 -6.51 -17.74 29.32
C GLU A 17 -6.34 -19.23 29.70
N GLY A 18 -6.59 -19.56 30.97
CA GLY A 18 -6.65 -20.94 31.47
C GLY A 18 -5.31 -21.67 31.52
N GLN A 19 -4.19 -20.97 31.40
CA GLN A 19 -2.85 -21.57 31.45
C GLN A 19 -2.22 -21.43 32.85
N LYS A 20 -1.24 -22.30 33.16
CA LYS A 20 -0.57 -22.28 34.46
C LYS A 20 0.68 -21.41 34.40
N PHE A 21 0.68 -20.28 35.10
CA PHE A 21 1.91 -19.53 35.35
C PHE A 21 2.85 -20.34 36.26
N LEU A 22 4.08 -20.61 35.80
CA LEU A 22 5.08 -21.38 36.55
C LEU A 22 6.11 -20.50 37.25
N GLY A 23 6.50 -19.38 36.63
CA GLY A 23 7.48 -18.47 37.21
C GLY A 23 8.16 -17.57 36.20
N TRP A 24 8.97 -16.65 36.72
CA TRP A 24 9.84 -15.76 35.96
C TRP A 24 11.30 -16.14 36.13
N ARG A 25 12.08 -16.14 35.05
CA ARG A 25 13.54 -16.20 35.07
C ARG A 25 14.13 -14.89 34.60
N THR A 26 15.08 -14.36 35.37
CA THR A 26 15.95 -13.29 34.90
C THR A 26 16.96 -13.89 33.94
N VAL A 27 16.98 -13.42 32.70
CA VAL A 27 17.96 -13.90 31.72
C VAL A 27 19.33 -13.34 32.11
N PRO A 28 20.36 -14.18 32.28
CA PRO A 28 21.71 -13.70 32.52
C PRO A 28 22.21 -12.94 31.29
N VAL A 29 22.79 -11.76 31.52
CA VAL A 29 23.35 -10.91 30.47
C VAL A 29 24.69 -10.32 30.89
N LYS A 30 25.58 -10.07 29.92
CA LYS A 30 26.86 -9.37 30.14
C LYS A 30 26.78 -7.93 29.65
N SER A 31 26.06 -7.08 30.37
CA SER A 31 25.82 -5.68 30.00
C SER A 31 27.10 -4.85 29.81
N GLU A 32 28.20 -5.25 30.45
CA GLU A 32 29.49 -4.57 30.40
C GLU A 32 30.14 -4.53 29.01
N ILE A 33 29.76 -5.43 28.09
CA ILE A 33 30.31 -5.47 26.73
C ILE A 33 29.55 -4.54 25.77
N LEU A 34 28.43 -3.96 26.21
CA LEU A 34 27.60 -3.11 25.38
C LEU A 34 28.27 -1.75 25.11
N GLY A 35 28.16 -1.28 23.87
CA GLY A 35 28.50 0.11 23.56
C GLY A 35 27.55 1.08 24.29
N LYS A 36 28.03 2.30 24.58
CA LYS A 36 27.28 3.32 25.36
C LYS A 36 25.84 3.51 24.90
N THR A 37 25.61 3.56 23.59
CA THR A 37 24.26 3.73 23.01
C THR A 37 23.38 2.51 23.23
N SER A 38 23.90 1.30 23.00
CA SER A 38 23.13 0.05 23.19
C SER A 38 22.79 -0.16 24.67
N GLY A 39 23.76 0.04 25.57
CA GLY A 39 23.59 -0.08 27.01
C GLY A 39 22.59 0.92 27.61
N ARG A 40 22.51 2.14 27.07
CA ARG A 40 21.51 3.14 27.52
C ARG A 40 20.07 2.69 27.28
N TYR A 41 19.83 1.88 26.25
CA TYR A 41 18.51 1.37 25.88
C TYR A 41 18.36 -0.12 26.19
N GLU A 42 19.28 -0.70 26.95
CA GLU A 42 19.23 -2.10 27.33
C GLU A 42 17.95 -2.38 28.15
N PRO A 43 17.09 -3.30 27.68
CA PRO A 43 15.89 -3.66 28.42
C PRO A 43 16.25 -4.60 29.58
N SER A 44 15.37 -4.67 30.57
CA SER A 44 15.41 -5.81 31.50
C SER A 44 14.81 -7.03 30.85
N ILE A 45 15.64 -8.04 30.62
CA ILE A 45 15.25 -9.26 29.92
C ILE A 45 14.75 -10.29 30.94
N ARG A 46 13.55 -10.84 30.68
CA ARG A 46 12.85 -11.81 31.52
C ARG A 46 12.25 -12.89 30.64
N GLN A 47 12.31 -14.14 31.10
CA GLN A 47 11.57 -15.26 30.55
C GLN A 47 10.40 -15.61 31.46
N VAL A 48 9.23 -15.84 30.88
CA VAL A 48 8.07 -16.37 31.59
C VAL A 48 7.89 -17.84 31.23
N PHE A 49 7.70 -18.68 32.25
CA PHE A 49 7.38 -20.09 32.05
C PHE A 49 5.89 -20.31 32.22
N ILE A 50 5.28 -20.90 31.20
CA ILE A 50 3.85 -21.19 31.14
C ILE A 50 3.67 -22.70 30.98
N GLY A 51 2.98 -23.32 31.93
CA GLY A 51 2.56 -24.70 31.86
C GLY A 51 1.27 -24.81 31.06
N LYS A 52 1.31 -25.63 30.01
CA LYS A 52 0.15 -25.96 29.19
C LYS A 52 -0.97 -26.55 30.05
N ASN A 53 -2.19 -26.06 29.85
CA ASN A 53 -3.38 -26.69 30.43
C ASN A 53 -3.49 -28.14 29.95
N PRO A 54 -3.58 -29.15 30.84
CA PRO A 54 -3.70 -30.55 30.44
C PRO A 54 -4.90 -30.87 29.53
N ALA A 55 -5.93 -30.03 29.52
CA ALA A 55 -7.07 -30.16 28.60
C ALA A 55 -6.70 -29.90 27.13
N ILE A 56 -5.64 -29.13 26.86
CA ILE A 56 -5.16 -28.84 25.50
C ILE A 56 -4.29 -30.00 25.03
N THR A 57 -4.85 -30.86 24.19
CA THR A 57 -4.13 -32.03 23.65
C THR A 57 -3.36 -31.71 22.38
N ASP A 58 -3.87 -30.82 21.53
CA ASP A 58 -3.18 -30.40 20.31
C ASP A 58 -2.07 -29.39 20.62
N ALA A 59 -0.87 -29.65 20.11
CA ALA A 59 0.26 -28.74 20.26
C ALA A 59 0.01 -27.40 19.55
N MET A 60 -0.69 -27.41 18.40
CA MET A 60 -0.98 -26.19 17.65
C MET A 60 -2.04 -25.33 18.35
N GLU A 61 -3.01 -25.95 19.02
CA GLU A 61 -3.96 -25.25 19.89
C GLU A 61 -3.23 -24.50 21.02
N PHE A 62 -2.22 -25.11 21.64
CA PHE A 62 -1.44 -24.42 22.66
C PHE A 62 -0.65 -23.22 22.09
N GLU A 63 -0.03 -23.35 20.92
CA GLU A 63 0.63 -22.22 20.25
C GLU A 63 -0.37 -21.08 19.94
N ARG A 64 -1.60 -21.40 19.50
CA ARG A 64 -2.67 -20.39 19.31
C ARG A 64 -3.04 -19.70 20.61
N THR A 65 -3.16 -20.44 21.73
CA THR A 65 -3.43 -19.83 23.03
C THR A 65 -2.31 -18.90 23.47
N LEU A 66 -1.04 -19.29 23.28
CA LEU A 66 0.12 -18.43 23.56
C LEU A 66 0.12 -17.18 22.68
N TYR A 67 -0.26 -17.31 21.40
CA TYR A 67 -0.47 -16.16 20.52
C TYR A 67 -1.54 -15.21 21.08
N ILE A 68 -2.72 -15.70 21.44
CA ILE A 68 -3.81 -14.89 22.04
C ILE A 68 -3.33 -14.19 23.32
N ILE A 69 -2.69 -14.91 24.24
CA ILE A 69 -2.10 -14.35 25.48
C ILE A 69 -1.18 -13.19 25.13
N ARG A 70 -0.27 -13.37 24.18
CA ARG A 70 0.69 -12.34 23.77
C ARG A 70 0.00 -11.12 23.16
N ARG A 71 -1.04 -11.33 22.34
CA ARG A 71 -1.84 -10.28 21.72
C ARG A 71 -2.57 -9.47 22.78
N ARG A 72 -3.26 -10.12 23.72
CA ARG A 72 -3.95 -9.49 24.85
C ARG A 72 -3.01 -8.70 25.75
N ILE A 73 -1.85 -9.25 26.09
CA ILE A 73 -0.84 -8.53 26.88
C ILE A 73 -0.42 -7.24 26.17
N THR A 74 -0.06 -7.36 24.89
CA THR A 74 0.46 -6.23 24.10
C THR A 74 -0.61 -5.16 23.92
N TYR A 75 -1.85 -5.57 23.63
CA TYR A 75 -2.97 -4.66 23.44
C TYR A 75 -3.37 -3.96 24.74
N GLY A 76 -3.56 -4.72 25.83
CA GLY A 76 -4.03 -4.19 27.11
C GLY A 76 -3.05 -3.20 27.74
N ILE A 77 -1.73 -3.43 27.60
CA ILE A 77 -0.71 -2.49 28.07
C ILE A 77 -0.66 -1.21 27.21
N ARG A 78 -0.84 -1.32 25.89
CA ARG A 78 -0.81 -0.16 24.98
C ARG A 78 -2.04 0.73 25.10
N HIS A 79 -3.22 0.13 25.27
CA HIS A 79 -4.49 0.84 25.36
C HIS A 79 -4.95 1.10 26.79
N ASN A 80 -4.07 0.80 27.76
CA ASN A 80 -4.30 1.07 29.18
C ASN A 80 -5.60 0.48 29.72
N GLU A 81 -5.91 -0.78 29.37
CA GLU A 81 -7.13 -1.49 29.84
C GLU A 81 -7.20 -1.61 31.37
N LEU A 82 -6.07 -1.44 32.06
CA LEU A 82 -6.00 -1.27 33.50
C LEU A 82 -5.49 0.14 33.84
N PRO A 83 -6.38 1.14 33.99
CA PRO A 83 -6.00 2.43 34.53
C PRO A 83 -5.66 2.25 36.01
N ASN A 84 -4.38 2.10 36.32
CA ASN A 84 -3.92 2.36 37.67
C ASN A 84 -3.70 3.86 37.82
N ASN A 85 -4.13 4.40 38.96
CA ASN A 85 -3.76 5.72 39.48
C ASN A 85 -2.23 5.78 39.68
N PHE A 86 -1.48 5.77 38.58
CA PHE A 86 -0.04 5.67 38.61
C PHE A 86 0.54 7.07 38.59
N THR A 87 1.26 7.37 39.66
CA THR A 87 2.14 8.52 39.74
C THR A 87 3.53 8.01 39.38
N ASP A 88 4.13 8.54 38.31
CA ASP A 88 5.50 8.16 37.94
C ASP A 88 6.51 8.54 39.04
N VAL A 89 7.78 8.14 38.89
CA VAL A 89 8.86 8.47 39.82
C VAL A 89 9.13 9.98 39.98
N HIS A 90 8.49 10.82 39.15
CA HIS A 90 8.58 12.28 39.16
C HIS A 90 7.30 12.97 39.68
N GLY A 91 6.29 12.23 40.13
CA GLY A 91 5.06 12.82 40.66
C GLY A 91 3.97 13.06 39.60
N ASN A 92 4.15 12.65 38.34
CA ASN A 92 3.18 12.87 37.28
C ASN A 92 2.12 11.78 37.27
N LYS A 93 0.85 12.17 37.35
CA LYS A 93 -0.28 11.27 37.04
C LYS A 93 -0.34 11.08 35.53
N SER A 94 0.05 9.91 35.04
CA SER A 94 -0.15 9.56 33.63
C SER A 94 -1.41 8.73 33.46
N ASN A 95 -2.23 9.07 32.46
CA ASN A 95 -3.38 8.26 32.03
C ASN A 95 -2.95 7.06 31.15
N SER A 96 -1.69 6.63 31.20
CA SER A 96 -1.15 5.52 30.40
C SER A 96 -0.48 4.46 31.28
N PHE A 97 -0.51 3.19 30.86
CA PHE A 97 0.14 2.11 31.59
C PHE A 97 1.66 2.40 31.70
N PRO A 98 2.26 2.26 32.90
CA PRO A 98 3.69 2.47 33.08
C PRO A 98 4.49 1.47 32.25
N GLY A 99 5.29 1.96 31.30
CA GLY A 99 6.07 1.09 30.39
C GLY A 99 5.40 0.70 29.07
N SER A 100 4.28 1.31 28.70
CA SER A 100 3.59 1.09 27.41
C SER A 100 4.49 1.27 26.17
N SER A 101 5.50 2.12 26.25
CA SER A 101 6.50 2.37 25.19
C SER A 101 7.71 1.42 25.22
N TYR A 102 7.91 0.66 26.30
CA TYR A 102 9.13 -0.10 26.55
C TYR A 102 8.94 -1.63 26.61
N LEU A 103 7.70 -2.12 26.76
CA LEU A 103 7.43 -3.56 26.73
C LEU A 103 7.43 -4.11 25.31
N TYR A 104 8.19 -5.19 25.10
CA TYR A 104 8.17 -5.97 23.87
C TYR A 104 8.35 -7.45 24.16
N ILE A 105 7.46 -8.28 23.62
CA ILE A 105 7.58 -9.73 23.69
C ILE A 105 8.26 -10.21 22.40
N THR A 106 9.49 -10.72 22.53
CA THR A 106 10.28 -11.24 21.41
C THR A 106 9.60 -12.44 20.79
N ASN A 107 9.31 -13.45 21.61
CA ASN A 107 8.57 -14.64 21.25
C ASN A 107 7.78 -15.17 22.46
N LEU A 108 6.68 -15.87 22.20
CA LEU A 108 5.94 -16.63 23.21
C LEU A 108 5.40 -17.90 22.55
N SER A 109 6.18 -18.97 22.65
CA SER A 109 5.96 -20.25 21.96
C SER A 109 6.54 -21.38 22.81
N ALA A 110 6.03 -22.60 22.64
CA ALA A 110 6.62 -23.82 23.19
C ALA A 110 7.58 -24.52 22.21
N ARG A 111 7.68 -24.04 20.97
CA ARG A 111 8.53 -24.63 19.92
C ARG A 111 9.76 -23.80 19.60
N THR A 112 9.64 -22.47 19.66
CA THR A 112 10.71 -21.55 19.25
C THR A 112 11.10 -20.62 20.38
N MET A 113 12.33 -20.12 20.33
CA MET A 113 12.81 -19.06 21.23
C MET A 113 13.69 -18.08 20.45
N VAL A 114 13.60 -16.79 20.80
CA VAL A 114 14.32 -15.72 20.08
C VAL A 114 15.16 -14.92 21.06
N TYR A 115 16.48 -15.07 20.92
CA TYR A 115 17.49 -14.21 21.55
C TYR A 115 17.94 -13.17 20.53
N LYS A 116 17.66 -11.90 20.81
CA LYS A 116 18.01 -10.78 19.93
C LYS A 116 18.30 -9.52 20.72
N GLY A 117 19.05 -8.61 20.11
CA GLY A 117 19.37 -7.34 20.71
C GLY A 117 20.12 -6.42 19.76
N MET A 118 20.46 -5.23 20.27
CA MET A 118 21.31 -4.27 19.55
C MET A 118 22.79 -4.61 19.77
N LEU A 119 23.21 -5.72 19.16
CA LEU A 119 24.51 -6.35 19.32
C LEU A 119 25.19 -6.49 17.95
N THR A 120 26.52 -6.48 17.92
CA THR A 120 27.24 -7.01 16.75
C THR A 120 27.14 -8.53 16.74
N PRO A 121 27.32 -9.20 15.59
CA PRO A 121 27.15 -10.66 15.51
C PRO A 121 28.04 -11.42 16.50
N CYS A 122 29.29 -11.00 16.66
CA CYS A 122 30.25 -11.63 17.57
C CYS A 122 29.88 -11.44 19.06
N GLN A 123 29.09 -10.42 19.39
CA GLN A 123 28.67 -10.16 20.77
C GLN A 123 27.49 -11.02 21.23
N LEU A 124 26.77 -11.70 20.32
CA LEU A 124 25.51 -12.37 20.66
C LEU A 124 25.69 -13.47 21.72
N SER A 125 26.62 -14.39 21.49
CA SER A 125 26.92 -15.50 22.41
C SER A 125 27.58 -15.02 23.70
N GLU A 126 28.40 -13.96 23.62
CA GLU A 126 29.04 -13.40 24.81
C GLU A 126 28.03 -12.66 25.70
N TYR A 127 27.13 -11.89 25.11
CA TYR A 127 26.11 -11.12 25.81
C TYR A 127 25.08 -12.01 26.50
N PHE A 128 24.68 -13.12 25.86
CA PHE A 128 23.76 -14.12 26.42
C PHE A 128 24.51 -15.41 26.78
N PRO A 129 24.95 -15.58 28.04
CA PRO A 129 25.71 -16.75 28.47
C PRO A 129 24.96 -18.09 28.29
N ASP A 130 23.64 -18.05 28.15
CA ASP A 130 22.81 -19.22 27.88
C ASP A 130 23.29 -20.01 26.65
N PHE A 131 23.90 -19.37 25.65
CA PHE A 131 24.46 -20.06 24.47
C PHE A 131 25.67 -20.94 24.75
N HIS A 132 26.31 -20.79 25.92
CA HIS A 132 27.43 -21.63 26.33
C HIS A 132 26.99 -22.80 27.22
N ASP A 133 25.71 -22.89 27.55
CA ASP A 133 25.15 -24.00 28.30
C ASP A 133 25.06 -25.24 27.41
N PRO A 134 25.62 -26.40 27.81
CA PRO A 134 25.55 -27.62 27.01
C PRO A 134 24.12 -28.14 26.81
N ASP A 135 23.17 -27.77 27.67
CA ASP A 135 21.75 -28.14 27.50
C ASP A 135 21.03 -27.25 26.46
N PHE A 136 21.70 -26.21 25.93
CA PHE A 136 21.17 -25.35 24.86
C PHE A 136 21.34 -26.01 23.49
N GLU A 137 20.56 -27.06 23.25
CA GLU A 137 20.55 -27.79 21.98
C GLU A 137 19.37 -27.36 21.09
N SER A 138 19.58 -27.37 19.77
CA SER A 138 18.52 -27.12 18.80
C SER A 138 18.78 -27.83 17.48
N ALA A 139 17.72 -28.38 16.88
CA ALA A 139 17.74 -28.92 15.52
C ALA A 139 17.73 -27.82 14.44
N LEU A 140 17.42 -26.58 14.82
CA LEU A 140 17.27 -25.45 13.91
C LEU A 140 17.83 -24.17 14.50
N ALA A 141 18.53 -23.39 13.69
CA ALA A 141 18.94 -22.04 14.04
C ALA A 141 18.61 -21.07 12.89
N LEU A 142 18.00 -19.93 13.25
CA LEU A 142 17.79 -18.82 12.33
C LEU A 142 18.50 -17.58 12.87
N MET A 143 19.44 -17.06 12.10
CA MET A 143 20.23 -15.88 12.47
C MET A 143 19.99 -14.74 11.48
N HIS A 144 20.03 -13.50 11.97
CA HIS A 144 19.86 -12.33 11.12
C HIS A 144 20.66 -11.14 11.64
N THR A 145 21.30 -10.42 10.73
CA THR A 145 22.00 -9.17 11.02
C THR A 145 21.33 -8.04 10.26
N ARG A 146 20.90 -7.00 10.98
CA ARG A 146 20.13 -5.89 10.40
C ARG A 146 21.03 -4.67 10.20
N PHE A 147 20.94 -4.07 9.01
CA PHE A 147 21.45 -2.72 8.77
C PHE A 147 20.28 -1.73 8.85
N SER A 148 20.44 -0.68 9.64
CA SER A 148 19.39 0.34 9.87
C SER A 148 19.79 1.64 9.20
N THR A 149 18.87 2.28 8.48
CA THR A 149 19.01 3.68 8.02
C THR A 149 18.84 4.69 9.17
N ASN A 150 18.34 4.23 10.32
CA ASN A 150 18.07 5.09 11.47
C ASN A 150 19.18 4.94 12.51
N THR A 151 19.63 6.07 13.08
CA THR A 151 20.60 6.13 14.19
C THR A 151 19.95 5.93 15.57
N PHE A 152 18.61 5.90 15.64
CA PHE A 152 17.89 5.67 16.89
C PHE A 152 17.98 4.20 17.31
N PRO A 153 18.57 3.89 18.48
CA PRO A 153 18.72 2.52 18.95
C PRO A 153 17.36 1.91 19.31
N SER A 154 17.09 0.69 18.83
CA SER A 154 15.86 -0.03 19.15
C SER A 154 16.12 -1.54 19.22
N TRP A 155 16.06 -2.08 20.42
CA TRP A 155 16.23 -3.51 20.68
C TRP A 155 15.09 -4.35 20.09
N SER A 156 13.85 -3.85 20.15
CA SER A 156 12.66 -4.55 19.66
C SER A 156 12.64 -4.74 18.13
N ARG A 157 13.30 -3.84 17.39
CA ARG A 157 13.41 -3.89 15.92
C ARG A 157 14.54 -4.81 15.42
N ALA A 158 15.33 -5.41 16.30
CA ALA A 158 16.24 -6.48 15.92
C ALA A 158 15.45 -7.69 15.39
N HIS A 159 16.11 -8.51 14.58
CA HIS A 159 15.57 -9.76 14.05
C HIS A 159 16.28 -10.95 14.71
N PRO A 160 15.74 -12.17 14.62
CA PRO A 160 14.47 -12.56 13.95
C PRO A 160 13.21 -11.93 14.57
N ASN A 161 12.13 -11.88 13.78
CA ASN A 161 10.78 -11.75 14.31
C ASN A 161 10.28 -13.13 14.77
N ARG A 162 8.96 -13.36 14.90
CA ARG A 162 8.45 -14.60 15.51
C ARG A 162 8.53 -15.77 14.54
N PHE A 163 8.12 -15.53 13.29
CA PHE A 163 8.16 -16.51 12.22
C PHE A 163 9.27 -16.22 11.23
N ILE A 164 9.60 -14.94 11.01
CA ILE A 164 10.47 -14.55 9.89
C ILE A 164 11.78 -13.86 10.27
N ALA A 165 12.79 -14.04 9.42
CA ALA A 165 13.88 -13.09 9.24
C ALA A 165 13.91 -12.61 7.79
N HIS A 166 14.00 -11.30 7.60
CA HIS A 166 13.81 -10.64 6.32
C HIS A 166 15.01 -9.74 6.04
N ASN A 167 15.72 -10.08 4.95
CA ASN A 167 16.74 -9.24 4.35
C ASN A 167 16.10 -8.53 3.15
N GLY A 168 15.77 -7.24 3.31
CA GLY A 168 15.03 -6.51 2.30
C GLY A 168 14.24 -5.33 2.85
N GLU A 169 13.30 -4.86 2.04
CA GLU A 169 12.35 -3.79 2.38
C GLU A 169 11.01 -4.04 1.66
N ILE A 170 9.90 -3.92 2.39
CA ILE A 170 8.55 -4.04 1.81
C ILE A 170 8.06 -2.64 1.42
N ASN A 171 8.07 -2.33 0.12
CA ASN A 171 7.77 -1.00 -0.39
C ASN A 171 6.26 -0.67 -0.48
N THR A 172 5.40 -1.65 -0.22
CA THR A 172 3.92 -1.55 -0.27
C THR A 172 3.26 -1.60 1.10
N VAL A 173 4.06 -1.58 2.18
CA VAL A 173 3.61 -1.93 3.53
C VAL A 173 2.46 -1.08 4.09
N MET A 174 2.34 0.19 3.69
CA MET A 174 1.23 1.04 4.15
C MET A 174 -0.11 0.56 3.58
N GLY A 175 -0.15 0.25 2.28
CA GLY A 175 -1.34 -0.31 1.62
C GLY A 175 -1.72 -1.64 2.24
N ASN A 176 -0.75 -2.54 2.39
CA ASN A 176 -0.98 -3.87 2.96
C ASN A 176 -1.52 -3.80 4.40
N ALA A 177 -1.01 -2.87 5.21
CA ALA A 177 -1.50 -2.66 6.57
C ALA A 177 -2.95 -2.13 6.60
N ASN A 178 -3.28 -1.17 5.72
CA ASN A 178 -4.63 -0.61 5.61
C ASN A 178 -5.65 -1.66 5.15
N PHE A 179 -5.31 -2.47 4.16
CA PHE A 179 -6.19 -3.56 3.70
C PHE A 179 -6.35 -4.65 4.76
N MET A 180 -5.26 -5.06 5.42
CA MET A 180 -5.37 -6.00 6.54
C MET A 180 -6.27 -5.45 7.64
N LYS A 181 -6.20 -4.14 7.94
CA LYS A 181 -7.06 -3.48 8.92
C LYS A 181 -8.54 -3.59 8.55
N ALA A 182 -8.89 -3.35 7.28
CA ALA A 182 -10.25 -3.48 6.78
C ALA A 182 -10.75 -4.93 6.80
N ARG A 183 -9.90 -5.91 6.47
CA ARG A 183 -10.25 -7.34 6.41
C ARG A 183 -10.63 -7.94 7.76
N GLN A 184 -10.13 -7.39 8.86
CA GLN A 184 -10.45 -7.89 10.21
C GLN A 184 -11.96 -7.97 10.48
N ALA A 185 -12.74 -7.04 9.92
CA ALA A 185 -14.19 -7.02 10.08
C ALA A 185 -14.90 -8.22 9.39
N LEU A 186 -14.26 -8.86 8.41
CA LEU A 186 -14.77 -10.03 7.68
C LEU A 186 -14.18 -11.35 8.16
N CYS A 187 -13.03 -11.31 8.85
CA CYS A 187 -12.33 -12.52 9.26
C CYS A 187 -13.13 -13.29 10.31
N GLN A 188 -13.38 -14.57 10.00
CA GLN A 188 -13.90 -15.57 10.93
C GLN A 188 -13.04 -16.82 10.79
N SER A 189 -12.81 -17.55 11.89
CA SER A 189 -12.03 -18.79 11.84
C SER A 189 -12.52 -19.74 12.91
N ASP A 190 -12.82 -20.97 12.52
CA ASP A 190 -13.14 -22.07 13.43
C ASP A 190 -12.00 -22.35 14.43
N LYS A 191 -10.75 -21.97 14.09
CA LYS A 191 -9.57 -22.18 14.94
C LYS A 191 -9.47 -21.15 16.06
N PHE A 192 -9.96 -19.94 15.84
CA PHE A 192 -10.01 -18.90 16.86
C PHE A 192 -11.37 -18.83 17.58
N GLY A 193 -12.44 -19.30 16.94
CA GLY A 193 -13.80 -19.16 17.47
C GLY A 193 -14.13 -17.70 17.79
N GLU A 194 -14.74 -17.46 18.95
CA GLU A 194 -15.08 -16.12 19.43
C GLU A 194 -13.85 -15.29 19.85
N ASP A 195 -12.70 -15.94 20.09
CA ASP A 195 -11.49 -15.27 20.56
C ASP A 195 -10.77 -14.47 19.45
N ILE A 196 -11.21 -14.59 18.20
CA ILE A 196 -10.64 -13.83 17.07
C ILE A 196 -10.68 -12.31 17.31
N ALA A 197 -11.74 -11.82 17.96
CA ALA A 197 -11.87 -10.40 18.30
C ALA A 197 -10.76 -9.92 19.26
N ARG A 198 -10.23 -10.81 20.11
CA ARG A 198 -9.14 -10.52 21.06
C ARG A 198 -7.78 -10.36 20.39
N VAL A 199 -7.65 -10.77 19.13
CA VAL A 199 -6.41 -10.68 18.35
C VAL A 199 -6.24 -9.31 17.71
N PHE A 200 -7.35 -8.62 17.42
CA PHE A 200 -7.37 -7.34 16.74
C PHE A 200 -6.82 -6.20 17.64
N PRO A 201 -6.11 -5.21 17.08
CA PRO A 201 -5.77 -5.03 15.66
C PRO A 201 -4.55 -5.84 15.21
N VAL A 202 -4.65 -6.74 14.21
CA VAL A 202 -3.59 -7.68 13.77
C VAL A 202 -2.24 -6.99 13.57
N ILE A 203 -2.19 -5.92 12.77
CA ILE A 203 -0.97 -5.20 12.43
C ILE A 203 -0.62 -4.20 13.53
N ASN A 204 0.60 -4.29 14.06
CA ASN A 204 1.16 -3.25 14.90
C ASN A 204 1.74 -2.12 14.03
N GLU A 205 1.07 -0.96 14.03
CA GLU A 205 1.46 0.21 13.22
C GLU A 205 2.83 0.79 13.63
N ASP A 206 3.33 0.58 14.86
CA ASP A 206 4.67 1.06 15.28
C ASP A 206 5.84 0.17 14.81
N GLY A 207 5.51 -1.03 14.33
CA GLY A 207 6.47 -2.05 13.90
C GLY A 207 7.24 -1.64 12.64
N SER A 208 8.40 -2.26 12.42
CA SER A 208 9.04 -2.21 11.10
C SER A 208 8.17 -2.87 10.04
N ASP A 209 8.48 -2.62 8.78
CA ASP A 209 7.86 -3.27 7.64
C ASP A 209 7.79 -4.81 7.78
N SER A 210 8.91 -5.39 8.19
CA SER A 210 9.10 -6.81 8.43
C SER A 210 8.26 -7.32 9.61
N ALA A 211 8.09 -6.51 10.65
CA ALA A 211 7.26 -6.88 11.80
C ALA A 211 5.77 -6.87 11.42
N ARG A 212 5.35 -5.94 10.54
CA ARG A 212 3.97 -5.91 10.02
C ARG A 212 3.68 -7.13 9.15
N PHE A 213 4.63 -7.54 8.31
CA PHE A 213 4.53 -8.79 7.55
C PHE A 213 4.44 -10.01 8.47
N ASP A 214 5.32 -10.11 9.47
CA ASP A 214 5.31 -11.18 10.48
C ASP A 214 3.96 -11.27 11.20
N ASN A 215 3.34 -10.14 11.54
CA ASN A 215 2.02 -10.10 12.18
C ASN A 215 0.90 -10.65 11.28
N ALA A 216 0.91 -10.31 9.99
CA ALA A 216 -0.04 -10.84 9.03
C ALA A 216 0.14 -12.35 8.83
N LEU A 217 1.39 -12.79 8.62
CA LEU A 217 1.72 -14.20 8.43
C LEU A 217 1.28 -15.05 9.63
N GLU A 218 1.62 -14.59 10.83
CA GLU A 218 1.27 -15.25 12.07
C GLU A 218 -0.24 -15.35 12.28
N PHE A 219 -0.99 -14.28 11.99
CA PHE A 219 -2.46 -14.29 12.06
C PHE A 219 -3.06 -15.34 11.12
N MET A 220 -2.54 -15.43 9.89
CA MET A 220 -3.04 -16.39 8.90
C MET A 220 -2.66 -17.83 9.25
N HIS A 221 -1.44 -18.06 9.71
CA HIS A 221 -0.99 -19.38 10.12
C HIS A 221 -1.80 -19.92 11.31
N TYR A 222 -1.94 -19.14 12.37
CA TYR A 222 -2.77 -19.52 13.52
C TYR A 222 -4.26 -19.57 13.18
N GLY A 223 -4.70 -18.78 12.20
CA GLY A 223 -6.05 -18.80 11.64
C GLY A 223 -6.41 -20.04 10.83
N GLY A 224 -5.43 -20.86 10.42
CA GLY A 224 -5.66 -22.16 9.80
C GLY A 224 -4.84 -22.46 8.56
N TYR A 225 -4.10 -21.49 8.02
CA TYR A 225 -3.26 -21.72 6.85
C TYR A 225 -2.01 -22.53 7.20
N ASP A 226 -1.65 -23.44 6.31
CA ASP A 226 -0.29 -23.95 6.25
C ASP A 226 0.70 -22.80 6.00
N LEU A 227 1.90 -22.89 6.57
CA LEU A 227 2.89 -21.82 6.50
C LEU A 227 3.32 -21.54 5.06
N VAL A 228 3.50 -22.58 4.25
CA VAL A 228 3.84 -22.45 2.82
C VAL A 228 2.70 -21.78 2.07
N HIS A 229 1.46 -22.18 2.33
CA HIS A 229 0.28 -21.56 1.70
C HIS A 229 0.25 -20.06 1.97
N ALA A 230 0.36 -19.66 3.24
CA ALA A 230 0.35 -18.26 3.62
C ALA A 230 1.49 -17.48 2.95
N MET A 231 2.69 -18.04 2.87
CA MET A 231 3.83 -17.43 2.16
C MET A 231 3.57 -17.29 0.66
N MET A 232 3.00 -18.30 -0.01
CA MET A 232 2.65 -18.23 -1.44
C MET A 232 1.55 -17.22 -1.73
N MET A 233 0.65 -16.98 -0.78
CA MET A 233 -0.40 -15.96 -0.90
C MET A 233 0.15 -14.54 -0.69
N MET A 234 1.03 -14.34 0.30
CA MET A 234 1.61 -13.02 0.59
C MET A 234 2.67 -12.59 -0.43
N ILE A 235 3.48 -13.55 -0.93
CA ILE A 235 4.57 -13.32 -1.89
C ILE A 235 4.33 -14.24 -3.10
N PRO A 236 3.31 -13.95 -3.92
CA PRO A 236 2.99 -14.78 -5.08
C PRO A 236 4.03 -14.63 -6.17
N GLU A 237 4.21 -15.68 -6.98
CA GLU A 237 5.01 -15.63 -8.19
C GLU A 237 4.37 -14.71 -9.24
N PRO A 238 5.13 -14.13 -10.18
CA PRO A 238 4.56 -13.41 -11.31
C PRO A 238 3.79 -14.39 -12.22
N TRP A 239 2.46 -14.39 -12.13
CA TRP A 239 1.59 -15.39 -12.78
C TRP A 239 0.80 -14.86 -13.97
N GLU A 240 0.44 -13.57 -14.00
CA GLU A 240 -0.47 -12.98 -15.00
C GLU A 240 0.03 -13.18 -16.43
N ARG A 241 1.30 -12.85 -16.67
CA ARG A 241 1.95 -12.88 -17.98
C ARG A 241 2.84 -14.11 -18.20
N HIS A 242 2.80 -15.08 -17.29
CA HIS A 242 3.65 -16.26 -17.34
C HIS A 242 3.01 -17.37 -18.19
N THR A 243 3.39 -17.44 -19.46
CA THR A 243 2.76 -18.33 -20.46
C THR A 243 3.06 -19.82 -20.25
N THR A 244 4.15 -20.17 -19.56
CA THR A 244 4.57 -21.57 -19.34
C THR A 244 4.22 -22.10 -17.94
N MET A 245 3.45 -21.34 -17.15
CA MET A 245 3.05 -21.77 -15.80
C MET A 245 1.95 -22.83 -15.90
N GLU A 246 1.98 -23.83 -15.01
CA GLU A 246 0.91 -24.82 -14.91
C GLU A 246 -0.44 -24.16 -14.60
N GLU A 247 -1.50 -24.56 -15.30
CA GLU A 247 -2.82 -23.93 -15.19
C GLU A 247 -3.43 -24.05 -13.79
N GLU A 248 -3.19 -25.14 -13.05
CA GLU A 248 -3.66 -25.28 -11.66
C GLU A 248 -2.96 -24.27 -10.73
N LYS A 249 -1.66 -24.08 -10.93
CA LYS A 249 -0.86 -23.09 -10.17
C LYS A 249 -1.29 -21.66 -10.50
N LYS A 250 -1.56 -21.36 -11.77
CA LYS A 250 -2.09 -20.07 -12.20
C LYS A 250 -3.47 -19.80 -11.57
N ALA A 251 -4.34 -20.81 -11.53
CA ALA A 251 -5.64 -20.72 -10.89
C ALA A 251 -5.54 -20.46 -9.37
N PHE A 252 -4.57 -21.07 -8.69
CA PHE A 252 -4.32 -20.79 -7.28
C PHE A 252 -3.97 -19.30 -7.05
N TYR A 253 -3.04 -18.73 -7.83
CA TYR A 253 -2.67 -17.33 -7.67
C TYR A 253 -3.78 -16.37 -8.03
N GLU A 254 -4.52 -16.63 -9.11
CA GLU A 254 -5.66 -15.81 -9.52
C GLU A 254 -6.77 -15.80 -8.44
N PHE A 255 -7.06 -16.96 -7.84
CA PHE A 255 -8.03 -17.06 -6.75
C PHE A 255 -7.62 -16.22 -5.54
N HIS A 256 -6.35 -16.28 -5.13
CA HIS A 256 -5.87 -15.52 -3.97
C HIS A 256 -5.67 -14.03 -4.27
N ALA A 257 -5.43 -13.65 -5.52
CA ALA A 257 -5.37 -12.25 -5.94
C ALA A 257 -6.70 -11.50 -5.75
N CYS A 258 -7.83 -12.22 -5.63
CA CYS A 258 -9.14 -11.65 -5.28
C CYS A 258 -9.25 -11.24 -3.80
N MET A 259 -8.31 -11.66 -2.94
CA MET A 259 -8.41 -11.50 -1.48
C MET A 259 -7.17 -10.87 -0.85
N MET A 260 -6.00 -10.98 -1.48
CA MET A 260 -4.74 -10.49 -0.94
C MET A 260 -3.88 -9.88 -2.05
N GLU A 261 -3.55 -8.61 -1.87
CA GLU A 261 -2.50 -7.95 -2.62
C GLU A 261 -1.11 -8.47 -2.23
N PRO A 262 -0.17 -8.60 -3.19
CA PRO A 262 1.20 -8.97 -2.88
C PRO A 262 1.86 -8.00 -1.90
N TRP A 263 2.58 -8.52 -0.92
CA TRP A 263 3.51 -7.76 -0.08
C TRP A 263 4.82 -7.58 -0.83
N ASP A 264 4.84 -6.60 -1.74
CA ASP A 264 5.93 -6.39 -2.69
C ASP A 264 7.13 -5.64 -2.08
N GLY A 265 8.28 -5.79 -2.75
CA GLY A 265 9.56 -5.19 -2.38
C GLY A 265 10.71 -6.20 -2.45
N PRO A 266 11.98 -5.74 -2.48
CA PRO A 266 13.13 -6.64 -2.45
C PRO A 266 13.12 -7.45 -1.17
N ALA A 267 13.12 -8.78 -1.26
CA ALA A 267 12.98 -9.62 -0.08
C ALA A 267 13.70 -10.96 -0.25
N SER A 268 14.55 -11.30 0.71
CA SER A 268 14.86 -12.69 1.05
C SER A 268 14.27 -12.94 2.43
N ILE A 269 13.21 -13.75 2.46
CA ILE A 269 12.48 -14.06 3.69
C ILE A 269 12.71 -15.52 4.01
N THR A 270 13.35 -15.74 5.15
CA THR A 270 13.43 -17.03 5.83
C THR A 270 12.31 -17.09 6.85
N PHE A 271 11.64 -18.23 6.95
CA PHE A 271 10.48 -18.40 7.80
C PHE A 271 10.49 -19.77 8.47
N SER A 272 9.95 -19.86 9.69
CA SER A 272 9.85 -21.11 10.45
C SER A 272 8.73 -21.06 11.48
N ASP A 273 8.05 -22.19 11.69
CA ASP A 273 7.13 -22.45 12.80
C ASP A 273 7.76 -23.33 13.91
N GLY A 274 9.08 -23.55 13.83
CA GLY A 274 9.83 -24.48 14.68
C GLY A 274 9.77 -25.96 14.28
N GLN A 275 8.99 -26.32 13.25
CA GLN A 275 8.95 -27.68 12.69
C GLN A 275 9.44 -27.72 11.25
N GLN A 276 9.17 -26.67 10.50
CA GLN A 276 9.68 -26.47 9.15
C GLN A 276 10.52 -25.19 9.11
N ILE A 277 11.49 -25.14 8.20
CA ILE A 277 12.18 -23.90 7.85
C ILE A 277 12.25 -23.76 6.35
N GLY A 278 11.84 -22.60 5.88
CA GLY A 278 11.88 -22.29 4.48
C GLY A 278 12.48 -20.93 4.19
N ALA A 279 12.75 -20.71 2.92
CA ALA A 279 13.16 -19.44 2.38
C ALA A 279 12.47 -19.18 1.05
N VAL A 280 12.06 -17.93 0.85
CA VAL A 280 11.48 -17.45 -0.40
C VAL A 280 12.12 -16.12 -0.78
N LEU A 281 12.31 -15.92 -2.09
CA LEU A 281 12.69 -14.63 -2.64
C LEU A 281 11.46 -13.87 -3.11
N ASP A 282 11.58 -12.55 -3.17
CA ASP A 282 10.63 -11.70 -3.87
C ASP A 282 10.48 -12.09 -5.35
N ARG A 283 9.45 -11.54 -5.99
CA ARG A 283 9.10 -11.80 -7.40
C ARG A 283 10.25 -11.55 -8.37
N ASN A 284 11.12 -10.61 -8.04
CA ASN A 284 12.23 -10.16 -8.88
C ASN A 284 13.55 -10.83 -8.48
N GLY A 285 13.61 -11.46 -7.30
CA GLY A 285 14.79 -12.09 -6.73
C GLY A 285 15.94 -11.13 -6.52
N LEU A 286 15.65 -9.99 -5.89
CA LEU A 286 16.58 -8.86 -5.73
C LEU A 286 17.62 -9.09 -4.62
N ARG A 287 17.48 -10.16 -3.84
CA ARG A 287 18.36 -10.50 -2.71
C ARG A 287 19.01 -11.88 -2.89
N PRO A 288 20.30 -12.03 -2.53
CA PRO A 288 21.00 -13.30 -2.66
C PRO A 288 20.60 -14.28 -1.54
N SER A 289 20.48 -15.55 -1.88
CA SER A 289 20.38 -16.65 -0.91
C SER A 289 20.99 -17.92 -1.49
N ARG A 290 21.92 -18.51 -0.76
CA ARG A 290 22.69 -19.70 -1.16
C ARG A 290 22.64 -20.74 -0.07
N TYR A 291 22.68 -22.00 -0.46
CA TYR A 291 22.64 -23.11 0.50
C TYR A 291 23.68 -24.19 0.18
N TYR A 292 24.09 -24.88 1.23
CA TYR A 292 24.95 -26.06 1.24
C TYR A 292 24.20 -27.20 1.92
N VAL A 293 24.40 -28.42 1.39
CA VAL A 293 23.97 -29.66 2.03
C VAL A 293 25.20 -30.53 2.20
N THR A 294 25.45 -31.00 3.42
CA THR A 294 26.58 -31.85 3.76
C THR A 294 26.18 -33.32 3.85
N GLU A 295 27.15 -34.22 3.95
CA GLU A 295 26.94 -35.68 4.04
C GLU A 295 26.32 -36.12 5.38
N ASP A 296 26.42 -35.29 6.42
CA ASP A 296 25.79 -35.46 7.73
C ASP A 296 24.40 -34.79 7.82
N ASP A 297 23.76 -34.55 6.66
CA ASP A 297 22.42 -33.97 6.52
C ASP A 297 22.26 -32.55 7.09
N LEU A 298 23.36 -31.83 7.34
CA LEU A 298 23.33 -30.44 7.77
C LEU A 298 23.04 -29.52 6.56
N VAL A 299 21.98 -28.72 6.71
CA VAL A 299 21.58 -27.72 5.71
C VAL A 299 21.96 -26.33 6.19
N ILE A 300 22.83 -25.67 5.43
CA ILE A 300 23.33 -24.32 5.77
C ILE A 300 22.88 -23.36 4.69
N MET A 301 22.00 -22.42 5.02
CA MET A 301 21.58 -21.34 4.14
C MET A 301 22.06 -19.98 4.64
N ALA A 302 22.60 -19.17 3.73
CA ALA A 302 23.05 -17.82 4.03
C ALA A 302 22.93 -16.87 2.84
N SER A 303 23.01 -15.57 3.10
CA SER A 303 23.04 -14.54 2.06
C SER A 303 24.33 -14.60 1.21
N GLU A 304 25.42 -15.14 1.77
CA GLU A 304 26.74 -15.23 1.15
C GLU A 304 27.33 -16.64 1.21
N VAL A 305 28.38 -16.89 0.41
CA VAL A 305 29.16 -18.13 0.47
C VAL A 305 30.26 -18.00 1.53
N GLY A 306 30.61 -19.10 2.19
CA GLY A 306 31.76 -19.13 3.13
C GLY A 306 31.49 -18.51 4.50
N VAL A 307 30.23 -18.47 4.95
CA VAL A 307 29.88 -17.94 6.27
C VAL A 307 30.29 -18.86 7.43
N ILE A 308 30.47 -20.16 7.18
CA ILE A 308 31.01 -21.12 8.14
C ILE A 308 32.49 -21.34 7.79
N PRO A 309 33.44 -20.85 8.63
CA PRO A 309 34.86 -20.88 8.30
C PRO A 309 35.45 -22.29 8.28
N ASP A 310 34.96 -23.18 9.13
CA ASP A 310 35.52 -24.53 9.33
C ASP A 310 34.76 -25.64 8.61
N LEU A 311 33.92 -25.30 7.61
CA LEU A 311 33.19 -26.29 6.83
C LEU A 311 34.12 -26.97 5.82
N ASP A 312 34.38 -28.27 6.01
CA ASP A 312 35.19 -29.06 5.08
C ASP A 312 34.51 -29.14 3.69
N PRO A 313 35.14 -28.62 2.62
CA PRO A 313 34.56 -28.69 1.29
C PRO A 313 34.29 -30.11 0.78
N LEU A 314 34.96 -31.14 1.32
CA LEU A 314 34.80 -32.54 0.94
C LEU A 314 33.50 -33.16 1.46
N THR A 315 32.94 -32.63 2.56
CA THR A 315 31.67 -33.13 3.13
C THR A 315 30.46 -32.55 2.42
N VAL A 316 30.63 -31.55 1.55
CA VAL A 316 29.53 -30.88 0.85
C VAL A 316 29.05 -31.69 -0.35
N VAL A 317 27.82 -32.18 -0.27
CA VAL A 317 27.15 -32.98 -1.30
C VAL A 317 26.43 -32.11 -2.33
N GLU A 318 25.82 -31.01 -1.90
CA GLU A 318 25.08 -30.09 -2.78
C GLU A 318 25.39 -28.62 -2.49
N LYS A 319 25.48 -27.82 -3.56
CA LYS A 319 25.57 -26.35 -3.50
C LYS A 319 24.52 -25.75 -4.41
N GLY A 320 23.66 -24.90 -3.85
CA GLY A 320 22.58 -24.28 -4.61
C GLY A 320 22.37 -22.81 -4.30
N ARG A 321 21.46 -22.20 -5.07
CA ARG A 321 20.99 -20.84 -4.85
C ARG A 321 19.48 -20.77 -5.03
N LEU A 322 18.84 -19.93 -4.22
CA LEU A 322 17.43 -19.63 -4.40
C LEU A 322 17.24 -18.80 -5.67
N ARG A 323 16.16 -19.06 -6.40
CA ARG A 323 15.83 -18.37 -7.66
C ARG A 323 14.51 -17.61 -7.47
N PRO A 324 14.29 -16.50 -8.21
CA PRO A 324 13.00 -15.81 -8.18
C PRO A 324 11.85 -16.80 -8.37
N GLY A 325 10.84 -16.69 -7.51
CA GLY A 325 9.67 -17.56 -7.54
C GLY A 325 9.91 -19.01 -7.14
N ARG A 326 11.07 -19.39 -6.58
CA ARG A 326 11.27 -20.73 -5.96
C ARG A 326 11.34 -20.62 -4.44
N MET A 327 10.79 -21.62 -3.77
CA MET A 327 10.85 -21.81 -2.34
C MET A 327 11.82 -22.93 -2.02
N PHE A 328 12.62 -22.74 -0.98
CA PHE A 328 13.41 -23.80 -0.36
C PHE A 328 12.74 -24.15 0.95
N LEU A 329 12.51 -25.44 1.24
CA LEU A 329 11.85 -25.90 2.45
C LEU A 329 12.54 -27.14 2.99
N VAL A 330 12.85 -27.12 4.29
CA VAL A 330 13.30 -28.28 5.07
C VAL A 330 12.20 -28.60 6.07
N ASP A 331 11.70 -29.83 6.03
CA ASP A 331 10.70 -30.32 6.97
C ASP A 331 11.37 -31.28 7.97
N MET A 332 11.39 -30.90 9.25
CA MET A 332 12.02 -31.69 10.30
C MET A 332 11.20 -32.91 10.71
N LYS A 333 9.89 -32.94 10.41
CA LYS A 333 9.06 -34.14 10.62
C LYS A 333 9.29 -35.17 9.53
N GLU A 334 9.43 -34.72 8.29
CA GLU A 334 9.76 -35.62 7.17
C GLU A 334 11.26 -35.96 7.12
N GLY A 335 12.12 -35.15 7.76
CA GLY A 335 13.56 -35.35 7.82
C GLY A 335 14.26 -35.14 6.48
N ARG A 336 13.74 -34.25 5.63
CA ARG A 336 14.29 -34.02 4.27
C ARG A 336 14.06 -32.60 3.78
N ILE A 337 14.83 -32.23 2.74
CA ILE A 337 14.56 -31.07 1.91
C ILE A 337 13.41 -31.43 0.96
N VAL A 338 12.31 -30.68 1.03
CA VAL A 338 11.13 -30.91 0.19
C VAL A 338 11.28 -30.09 -1.11
N PRO A 339 11.23 -30.72 -2.30
CA PRO A 339 11.35 -30.00 -3.57
C PRO A 339 10.26 -28.94 -3.76
N ASP A 340 10.62 -27.80 -4.35
CA ASP A 340 9.71 -26.67 -4.61
C ASP A 340 8.41 -27.07 -5.31
N GLU A 341 8.52 -27.89 -6.37
CA GLU A 341 7.37 -28.37 -7.14
C GLU A 341 6.44 -29.24 -6.28
N GLU A 342 6.99 -30.08 -5.41
CA GLU A 342 6.21 -30.94 -4.52
C GLU A 342 5.46 -30.10 -3.48
N VAL A 343 6.17 -29.18 -2.83
CA VAL A 343 5.61 -28.27 -1.81
C VAL A 343 4.46 -27.45 -2.38
N LYS A 344 4.69 -26.79 -3.53
CA LYS A 344 3.68 -25.93 -4.15
C LYS A 344 2.51 -26.73 -4.69
N LYS A 345 2.76 -27.91 -5.26
CA LYS A 345 1.70 -28.78 -5.78
C LYS A 345 0.74 -29.22 -4.70
N ARG A 346 1.24 -29.56 -3.51
CA ARG A 346 0.37 -29.84 -2.34
C ARG A 346 -0.58 -28.67 -2.05
N VAL A 347 -0.08 -27.43 -2.16
CA VAL A 347 -0.87 -26.21 -1.91
C VAL A 347 -1.87 -25.92 -3.04
N TYR A 348 -1.43 -25.82 -4.29
CA TYR A 348 -2.33 -25.42 -5.39
C TYR A 348 -3.31 -26.52 -5.82
N SER A 349 -3.09 -27.78 -5.43
CA SER A 349 -4.05 -28.88 -5.64
C SER A 349 -4.95 -29.15 -4.43
N ALA A 350 -4.77 -28.46 -3.31
CA ALA A 350 -5.53 -28.68 -2.08
C ALA A 350 -7.04 -28.43 -2.26
N LYS A 351 -7.41 -27.55 -3.19
CA LYS A 351 -8.79 -27.19 -3.52
C LYS A 351 -8.95 -27.06 -5.04
N PRO A 352 -10.15 -27.21 -5.59
CA PRO A 352 -10.38 -27.10 -7.03
C PRO A 352 -10.50 -25.63 -7.47
N TYR A 353 -9.41 -24.85 -7.31
CA TYR A 353 -9.39 -23.40 -7.58
C TYR A 353 -9.84 -23.04 -8.99
N ARG A 354 -9.42 -23.82 -9.99
CA ARG A 354 -9.84 -23.63 -11.38
C ARG A 354 -11.35 -23.71 -11.54
N LYS A 355 -11.98 -24.72 -10.94
CA LYS A 355 -13.43 -24.91 -10.97
C LYS A 355 -14.15 -23.72 -10.32
N TRP A 356 -13.63 -23.23 -9.18
CA TRP A 356 -14.21 -22.07 -8.51
C TRP A 356 -14.13 -20.81 -9.37
N LEU A 357 -12.98 -20.56 -9.99
CA LEU A 357 -12.82 -19.43 -10.91
C LEU A 357 -13.77 -19.55 -12.11
N ASP A 358 -13.87 -20.72 -12.73
CA ASP A 358 -14.72 -20.91 -13.91
C ASP A 358 -16.22 -20.76 -13.59
N GLU A 359 -16.64 -21.02 -12.34
CA GLU A 359 -18.04 -20.92 -11.89
C GLU A 359 -18.42 -19.52 -11.39
N TYR A 360 -17.51 -18.80 -10.71
CA TYR A 360 -17.84 -17.56 -9.98
C TYR A 360 -17.17 -16.30 -10.53
N ARG A 361 -15.99 -16.39 -11.16
CA ARG A 361 -15.29 -15.21 -11.71
C ARG A 361 -16.02 -14.71 -12.94
N VAL A 362 -16.22 -13.40 -13.02
CA VAL A 362 -16.82 -12.75 -14.18
C VAL A 362 -15.77 -11.92 -14.90
N PHE A 363 -15.61 -12.08 -16.21
CA PHE A 363 -14.82 -11.12 -16.98
C PHE A 363 -15.68 -9.96 -17.43
N LEU A 364 -15.13 -8.74 -17.43
CA LEU A 364 -15.86 -7.55 -17.89
C LEU A 364 -16.42 -7.70 -19.31
N LYS A 365 -15.63 -8.28 -20.22
CA LYS A 365 -16.02 -8.53 -21.62
C LYS A 365 -17.23 -9.47 -21.78
N ASP A 366 -17.52 -10.27 -20.76
CA ASP A 366 -18.64 -11.22 -20.76
C ASP A 366 -19.90 -10.62 -20.11
N LEU A 367 -19.82 -9.39 -19.59
CA LEU A 367 -21.00 -8.67 -19.11
C LEU A 367 -21.93 -8.33 -20.30
N PRO A 368 -23.25 -8.33 -20.09
CA PRO A 368 -24.21 -7.88 -21.10
C PRO A 368 -23.86 -6.48 -21.61
N GLU A 369 -24.18 -6.20 -22.88
CA GLU A 369 -24.10 -4.84 -23.41
C GLU A 369 -25.07 -3.92 -22.66
N ALA A 370 -24.59 -2.75 -22.26
CA ALA A 370 -25.43 -1.72 -21.66
C ALA A 370 -26.33 -1.06 -22.70
N LYS A 371 -27.48 -0.53 -22.29
CA LYS A 371 -28.47 0.06 -23.22
C LYS A 371 -27.92 1.25 -24.00
N ALA A 372 -27.15 2.13 -23.34
CA ALA A 372 -26.32 3.16 -23.96
C ALA A 372 -25.40 3.79 -22.90
N PRO A 373 -24.13 4.11 -23.23
CA PRO A 373 -23.30 4.90 -22.34
C PRO A 373 -23.84 6.32 -22.19
N LYS A 374 -23.73 6.89 -20.99
CA LYS A 374 -24.04 8.32 -20.77
C LYS A 374 -23.01 9.17 -21.53
N THR A 375 -23.47 9.97 -22.49
CA THR A 375 -22.66 10.97 -23.19
C THR A 375 -22.98 12.37 -22.66
N VAL A 376 -21.99 13.24 -22.62
CA VAL A 376 -22.23 14.68 -22.40
C VAL A 376 -22.89 15.26 -23.65
N GLU A 377 -23.87 16.15 -23.45
CA GLU A 377 -24.43 16.94 -24.55
C GLU A 377 -23.33 17.77 -25.21
N LYS A 378 -23.21 17.71 -26.54
CA LYS A 378 -22.09 18.34 -27.27
C LYS A 378 -21.89 19.82 -26.91
N ASP A 379 -23.00 20.55 -26.75
CA ASP A 379 -22.99 21.98 -26.43
C ASP A 379 -22.49 22.29 -25.01
N ARG A 380 -22.44 21.29 -24.12
CA ARG A 380 -21.99 21.41 -22.73
C ARG A 380 -20.56 20.94 -22.50
N ILE A 381 -19.86 20.44 -23.53
CA ILE A 381 -18.47 19.97 -23.40
C ILE A 381 -17.56 21.12 -22.93
N LEU A 382 -17.66 22.31 -23.55
CA LEU A 382 -16.82 23.46 -23.18
C LEU A 382 -17.11 23.95 -21.75
N GLU A 383 -18.38 24.03 -21.38
CA GLU A 383 -18.81 24.40 -20.03
C GLU A 383 -18.17 23.48 -18.98
N ARG A 384 -18.21 22.16 -19.21
CA ARG A 384 -17.61 21.19 -18.30
C ARG A 384 -16.08 21.24 -18.31
N GLN A 385 -15.46 21.41 -19.48
CA GLN A 385 -14.01 21.60 -19.57
C GLN A 385 -13.54 22.76 -18.71
N LEU A 386 -14.25 23.89 -18.75
CA LEU A 386 -13.97 25.05 -17.89
C LEU A 386 -14.13 24.71 -16.41
N ALA A 387 -15.22 24.04 -16.02
CA ALA A 387 -15.48 23.67 -14.62
C ALA A 387 -14.40 22.74 -14.07
N PHE A 388 -13.91 21.80 -14.88
CA PHE A 388 -12.84 20.86 -14.54
C PHE A 388 -11.42 21.39 -14.82
N GLY A 389 -11.27 22.65 -15.23
CA GLY A 389 -9.98 23.32 -15.41
C GLY A 389 -9.13 22.82 -16.58
N TYR A 390 -9.75 22.31 -17.65
CA TYR A 390 -9.04 21.96 -18.89
C TYR A 390 -8.52 23.22 -19.58
N THR A 391 -7.30 23.16 -20.07
CA THR A 391 -6.68 24.23 -20.86
C THR A 391 -6.43 23.78 -22.29
N TYR A 392 -6.19 24.73 -23.20
CA TYR A 392 -5.75 24.41 -24.56
C TYR A 392 -4.40 23.67 -24.56
N GLU A 393 -3.53 23.98 -23.60
CA GLU A 393 -2.26 23.28 -23.38
C GLU A 393 -2.50 21.80 -23.05
N ASP A 394 -3.42 21.48 -22.13
CA ASP A 394 -3.76 20.10 -21.75
C ASP A 394 -4.23 19.30 -22.97
N ILE A 395 -5.16 19.86 -23.73
CA ILE A 395 -5.75 19.20 -24.90
C ILE A 395 -4.68 18.92 -25.97
N ARG A 396 -3.86 19.93 -26.29
CA ARG A 396 -2.90 19.85 -27.39
C ARG A 396 -1.61 19.09 -27.02
N MET A 397 -1.11 19.25 -25.80
CA MET A 397 0.16 18.67 -25.38
C MET A 397 0.01 17.32 -24.69
N LEU A 398 -1.14 17.02 -24.09
CA LEU A 398 -1.36 15.78 -23.32
C LEU A 398 -2.35 14.86 -24.03
N LEU A 399 -3.61 15.27 -24.20
CA LEU A 399 -4.67 14.39 -24.70
C LEU A 399 -4.42 13.97 -26.15
N GLY A 400 -4.24 14.93 -27.06
CA GLY A 400 -4.05 14.66 -28.49
C GLY A 400 -2.88 13.69 -28.80
N PRO A 401 -1.66 13.97 -28.30
CA PRO A 401 -0.51 13.09 -28.50
C PRO A 401 -0.71 11.69 -27.89
N THR A 402 -1.31 11.59 -26.71
CA THR A 402 -1.57 10.29 -26.06
C THR A 402 -2.62 9.49 -26.81
N ALA A 403 -3.71 10.13 -27.25
CA ALA A 403 -4.77 9.50 -28.05
C ALA A 403 -4.27 9.04 -29.43
N THR A 404 -3.30 9.75 -30.02
CA THR A 404 -2.73 9.38 -31.33
C THR A 404 -1.73 8.22 -31.20
N SER A 405 -0.81 8.31 -30.25
CA SER A 405 0.37 7.43 -30.17
C SER A 405 0.23 6.26 -29.19
N GLY A 406 -0.73 6.33 -28.26
CA GLY A 406 -0.90 5.33 -27.21
C GLY A 406 0.23 5.31 -26.17
N VAL A 407 1.02 6.38 -26.08
CA VAL A 407 2.10 6.58 -25.11
C VAL A 407 2.05 8.00 -24.55
N GLN A 408 2.48 8.15 -23.30
CA GLN A 408 2.59 9.48 -22.67
C GLN A 408 3.59 10.36 -23.44
N PRO A 409 3.25 11.63 -23.72
CA PRO A 409 4.15 12.57 -24.39
C PRO A 409 5.39 12.85 -23.52
N ILE A 410 6.53 13.04 -24.20
CA ILE A 410 7.81 13.37 -23.58
C ILE A 410 8.03 14.88 -23.69
N SER A 411 8.51 15.49 -22.60
CA SER A 411 8.96 16.88 -22.57
C SER A 411 10.41 16.97 -22.05
N SER A 412 10.97 18.17 -22.03
CA SER A 412 12.35 18.45 -21.60
C SER A 412 12.40 19.72 -20.73
N MET A 413 13.59 20.02 -20.17
CA MET A 413 13.84 21.05 -19.16
C MET A 413 13.26 20.73 -17.77
N GLY A 414 13.64 21.52 -16.77
CA GLY A 414 13.11 21.39 -15.41
C GLY A 414 11.75 22.07 -15.25
N ASN A 415 11.01 21.70 -14.21
CA ASN A 415 9.82 22.46 -13.81
C ASN A 415 10.26 23.71 -13.04
N ASP A 416 10.04 24.87 -13.65
CA ASP A 416 10.41 26.19 -13.12
C ASP A 416 9.18 27.05 -12.77
N THR A 417 8.01 26.43 -12.68
CA THR A 417 6.78 27.03 -12.14
C THR A 417 6.78 26.98 -10.59
N PRO A 418 6.03 27.88 -9.91
CA PRO A 418 5.87 27.83 -8.47
C PRO A 418 5.30 26.49 -7.97
N LEU A 419 5.62 26.14 -6.72
CA LEU A 419 4.89 25.09 -6.02
C LEU A 419 3.39 25.46 -5.96
N ALA A 420 2.51 24.45 -5.92
CA ALA A 420 1.06 24.67 -5.99
C ALA A 420 0.56 25.70 -4.96
N VAL A 421 0.99 25.56 -3.71
CA VAL A 421 0.65 26.47 -2.59
C VAL A 421 1.18 27.90 -2.75
N LEU A 422 2.13 28.14 -3.66
CA LEU A 422 2.72 29.46 -3.92
C LEU A 422 2.23 30.06 -5.26
N SER A 423 1.42 29.33 -6.02
CA SER A 423 0.92 29.82 -7.30
C SER A 423 -0.21 30.83 -7.07
N GLN A 424 -0.30 31.81 -7.97
CA GLN A 424 -1.39 32.79 -8.01
C GLN A 424 -2.58 32.30 -8.87
N LYS A 425 -2.45 31.14 -9.52
CA LYS A 425 -3.48 30.50 -10.35
C LYS A 425 -4.11 29.34 -9.57
N PRO A 426 -5.42 29.07 -9.75
CA PRO A 426 -6.08 27.98 -9.05
C PRO A 426 -5.48 26.63 -9.45
N LYS A 427 -5.08 25.81 -8.48
CA LYS A 427 -4.47 24.50 -8.73
C LYS A 427 -5.47 23.36 -8.58
N HIS A 428 -5.15 22.24 -9.23
CA HIS A 428 -5.80 20.97 -8.94
C HIS A 428 -5.16 20.36 -7.70
N LEU A 429 -5.97 19.65 -6.91
CA LEU A 429 -5.50 19.01 -5.69
C LEU A 429 -4.34 18.04 -5.97
N TYR A 430 -4.32 17.39 -7.14
CA TYR A 430 -3.22 16.56 -7.61
C TYR A 430 -1.84 17.25 -7.55
N SER A 431 -1.77 18.56 -7.80
CA SER A 431 -0.49 19.30 -7.86
C SER A 431 0.23 19.39 -6.50
N TYR A 432 -0.51 19.22 -5.40
CA TYR A 432 0.02 19.21 -4.04
C TYR A 432 0.72 17.89 -3.69
N PHE A 433 0.46 16.82 -4.44
CA PHE A 433 1.05 15.50 -4.22
C PHE A 433 2.29 15.30 -5.09
N LYS A 434 3.39 14.87 -4.49
CA LYS A 434 4.63 14.52 -5.18
C LYS A 434 4.87 13.03 -5.08
N GLN A 435 5.19 12.40 -6.22
CA GLN A 435 5.49 10.97 -6.27
C GLN A 435 6.75 10.66 -5.46
N ILE A 436 6.66 9.74 -4.51
CA ILE A 436 7.84 9.21 -3.82
C ILE A 436 8.48 8.18 -4.77
N PHE A 437 9.81 8.13 -4.77
CA PHE A 437 10.57 7.16 -5.55
C PHE A 437 11.70 6.57 -4.71
N ALA A 438 12.10 5.35 -5.05
CA ALA A 438 13.09 4.59 -4.32
C ALA A 438 14.50 5.16 -4.55
N GLN A 439 15.29 5.27 -3.47
CA GLN A 439 16.70 5.65 -3.53
C GLN A 439 17.48 4.85 -2.49
N VAL A 440 18.52 4.13 -2.92
CA VAL A 440 19.44 3.33 -2.09
C VAL A 440 18.80 2.13 -1.37
N THR A 441 17.70 2.32 -0.65
CA THR A 441 17.09 1.31 0.23
C THR A 441 16.49 0.14 -0.54
N ASN A 442 15.79 0.46 -1.63
CA ASN A 442 15.31 -0.49 -2.64
C ASN A 442 15.59 0.03 -4.07
N PRO A 443 15.75 -0.86 -5.07
CA PRO A 443 15.89 -0.47 -6.47
C PRO A 443 14.53 -0.17 -7.12
N ALA A 444 14.53 0.74 -8.09
CA ALA A 444 13.42 0.89 -9.02
C ALA A 444 13.40 -0.28 -10.03
N LEU A 445 12.23 -0.53 -10.62
CA LEU A 445 11.98 -1.58 -11.60
C LEU A 445 12.06 -1.02 -13.04
N ASP A 446 12.61 -1.79 -13.98
CA ASP A 446 12.49 -1.47 -15.41
C ASP A 446 11.18 -2.05 -15.97
N CYS A 447 10.10 -1.27 -15.93
CA CYS A 447 8.78 -1.70 -16.42
C CYS A 447 8.70 -2.03 -17.93
N ILE A 448 9.74 -1.76 -18.72
CA ILE A 448 9.78 -2.09 -20.14
C ILE A 448 10.50 -3.42 -20.35
N ARG A 449 11.68 -3.59 -19.75
CA ARG A 449 12.50 -4.80 -19.91
C ARG A 449 12.04 -5.95 -19.03
N GLU A 450 11.48 -5.64 -17.87
CA GLU A 450 11.00 -6.60 -16.86
C GLU A 450 9.46 -6.64 -16.86
N GLU A 451 8.85 -6.45 -18.03
CA GLU A 451 7.40 -6.39 -18.20
C GLU A 451 6.66 -7.64 -17.65
N LEU A 452 7.32 -8.81 -17.64
CA LEU A 452 6.76 -10.07 -17.15
C LEU A 452 6.43 -10.08 -15.65
N VAL A 453 7.15 -9.28 -14.84
CA VAL A 453 6.88 -9.18 -13.40
C VAL A 453 5.80 -8.14 -13.10
N THR A 454 5.48 -7.26 -14.06
CA THR A 454 4.47 -6.21 -13.90
C THR A 454 3.05 -6.73 -14.10
N ALA A 455 2.12 -6.16 -13.34
CA ALA A 455 0.74 -6.59 -13.26
C ALA A 455 -0.20 -5.38 -13.21
N THR A 456 -1.22 -5.38 -14.07
CA THR A 456 -2.23 -4.32 -14.13
C THR A 456 -3.63 -4.79 -13.79
N GLU A 457 -3.84 -6.10 -13.68
CA GLU A 457 -5.15 -6.68 -13.43
C GLU A 457 -5.74 -6.18 -12.11
N THR A 458 -7.06 -6.02 -12.08
CA THR A 458 -7.79 -5.66 -10.88
C THR A 458 -9.14 -6.35 -10.83
N PHE A 459 -9.66 -6.53 -9.63
CA PHE A 459 -10.92 -7.19 -9.37
C PHE A 459 -11.91 -6.22 -8.72
N LEU A 460 -13.17 -6.26 -9.14
CA LEU A 460 -14.26 -5.46 -8.57
C LEU A 460 -15.30 -6.37 -7.90
N GLY A 461 -15.66 -6.07 -6.66
CA GLY A 461 -16.66 -6.78 -5.89
C GLY A 461 -16.36 -6.77 -4.39
N SER A 462 -16.94 -7.74 -3.69
CA SER A 462 -16.73 -7.96 -2.26
C SER A 462 -15.66 -9.03 -2.03
N GLU A 463 -14.65 -8.73 -1.22
CA GLU A 463 -13.69 -9.72 -0.74
C GLU A 463 -14.38 -10.76 0.16
N GLY A 464 -13.90 -12.00 0.10
CA GLY A 464 -14.33 -13.08 0.99
C GLY A 464 -13.63 -13.04 2.36
N ASN A 465 -13.98 -14.00 3.22
CA ASN A 465 -13.24 -14.22 4.46
C ASN A 465 -11.81 -14.68 4.15
N LEU A 466 -10.82 -13.91 4.62
CA LEU A 466 -9.41 -14.21 4.39
C LEU A 466 -8.97 -15.53 5.02
N LEU A 467 -9.49 -15.91 6.19
CA LEU A 467 -9.03 -17.10 6.93
C LEU A 467 -9.73 -18.40 6.51
N ASP A 468 -10.90 -18.32 5.89
CA ASP A 468 -11.65 -19.47 5.38
C ASP A 468 -12.26 -19.14 4.01
N PRO A 469 -11.45 -19.18 2.93
CA PRO A 469 -11.91 -18.80 1.61
C PRO A 469 -12.74 -19.93 0.97
N GLY A 470 -13.96 -19.59 0.54
CA GLY A 470 -14.85 -20.48 -0.19
C GLY A 470 -14.89 -20.21 -1.70
N PRO A 471 -15.67 -20.97 -2.48
CA PRO A 471 -15.82 -20.76 -3.93
C PRO A 471 -16.28 -19.34 -4.27
N LYS A 472 -17.18 -18.77 -3.45
CA LYS A 472 -17.73 -17.43 -3.64
C LYS A 472 -16.71 -16.31 -3.41
N SER A 473 -15.56 -16.58 -2.78
CA SER A 473 -14.53 -15.56 -2.53
C SER A 473 -13.92 -15.00 -3.82
N CYS A 474 -14.05 -15.70 -4.95
CA CYS A 474 -13.62 -15.23 -6.26
C CYS A 474 -14.76 -14.69 -7.14
N ARG A 475 -15.95 -14.47 -6.57
CA ARG A 475 -17.08 -13.81 -7.26
C ARG A 475 -16.79 -12.31 -7.40
N MET A 476 -15.94 -11.98 -8.36
CA MET A 476 -15.54 -10.62 -8.69
C MET A 476 -15.51 -10.42 -10.21
N ILE A 477 -15.66 -9.16 -10.63
CA ILE A 477 -15.49 -8.74 -12.02
C ILE A 477 -13.99 -8.47 -12.24
N ARG A 478 -13.34 -9.28 -13.08
CA ARG A 478 -11.95 -9.11 -13.47
C ARG A 478 -11.82 -8.08 -14.59
N LEU A 479 -10.92 -7.13 -14.37
CA LEU A 479 -10.48 -6.11 -15.31
C LEU A 479 -9.01 -6.33 -15.66
N ASP A 480 -8.64 -6.09 -16.93
CA ASP A 480 -7.24 -6.15 -17.37
C ASP A 480 -6.41 -4.97 -16.83
N HIS A 481 -7.07 -3.84 -16.56
CA HIS A 481 -6.50 -2.64 -15.95
C HIS A 481 -7.58 -1.77 -15.27
N PRO A 482 -7.21 -0.88 -14.32
CA PRO A 482 -8.18 -0.06 -13.58
C PRO A 482 -8.82 1.06 -14.39
N LEU A 483 -8.38 1.35 -15.61
CA LEU A 483 -8.99 2.42 -16.41
C LEU A 483 -10.14 1.89 -17.27
N LEU A 484 -11.28 2.59 -17.26
CA LEU A 484 -12.50 2.16 -17.95
C LEU A 484 -12.92 3.17 -19.02
N ASP A 485 -13.35 2.66 -20.18
CA ASP A 485 -14.10 3.47 -21.13
C ASP A 485 -15.57 3.65 -20.70
N ASN A 486 -16.31 4.51 -21.43
CA ASN A 486 -17.71 4.81 -21.11
C ASN A 486 -18.65 3.60 -21.30
N LYS A 487 -18.35 2.70 -22.24
CA LYS A 487 -19.14 1.49 -22.51
C LYS A 487 -18.98 0.52 -21.34
N GLN A 488 -17.75 0.28 -20.91
CA GLN A 488 -17.38 -0.54 -19.77
C GLN A 488 -17.99 -0.05 -18.46
N LEU A 489 -17.93 1.27 -18.18
CA LEU A 489 -18.58 1.81 -16.99
C LEU A 489 -20.11 1.62 -17.03
N ALA A 490 -20.74 1.76 -18.20
CA ALA A 490 -22.17 1.53 -18.34
C ALA A 490 -22.55 0.06 -18.08
N GLN A 491 -21.74 -0.90 -18.54
CA GLN A 491 -21.94 -2.32 -18.25
C GLN A 491 -21.88 -2.62 -16.74
N ILE A 492 -20.93 -2.00 -16.02
CA ILE A 492 -20.81 -2.15 -14.56
C ILE A 492 -21.99 -1.47 -13.85
N ARG A 493 -22.44 -0.31 -14.34
CA ARG A 493 -23.57 0.43 -13.78
C ARG A 493 -24.89 -0.34 -13.89
N GLU A 494 -25.10 -1.00 -15.02
CA GLU A 494 -26.31 -1.77 -15.34
C GLU A 494 -26.16 -3.27 -15.03
N VAL A 495 -25.11 -3.67 -14.27
CA VAL A 495 -24.83 -5.08 -13.99
C VAL A 495 -26.04 -5.75 -13.33
N ALA A 496 -26.59 -6.75 -14.02
CA ALA A 496 -27.75 -7.51 -13.57
C ALA A 496 -27.35 -8.98 -13.35
N LEU A 497 -26.33 -9.19 -12.51
CA LEU A 497 -25.79 -10.51 -12.19
C LEU A 497 -25.90 -10.78 -10.68
N ASP A 498 -26.15 -12.04 -10.33
CA ASP A 498 -26.27 -12.45 -8.92
C ASP A 498 -24.99 -12.15 -8.14
N GLY A 499 -25.14 -11.44 -7.01
CA GLY A 499 -24.03 -11.02 -6.16
C GLY A 499 -23.33 -9.73 -6.57
N PHE A 500 -23.80 -9.01 -7.60
CA PHE A 500 -23.32 -7.67 -7.94
C PHE A 500 -24.47 -6.67 -7.88
N GLN A 501 -24.28 -5.62 -7.08
CA GLN A 501 -25.25 -4.54 -6.95
C GLN A 501 -24.52 -3.20 -6.91
N THR A 502 -24.94 -2.31 -7.81
CA THR A 502 -24.28 -1.03 -8.04
C THR A 502 -25.10 0.12 -7.48
N ALA A 503 -24.43 1.09 -6.84
CA ALA A 503 -25.00 2.39 -6.48
C ALA A 503 -24.16 3.51 -7.11
N THR A 504 -24.82 4.51 -7.69
CA THR A 504 -24.15 5.74 -8.14
C THR A 504 -24.40 6.84 -7.10
N LEU A 505 -23.34 7.46 -6.60
CA LEU A 505 -23.37 8.55 -5.63
C LEU A 505 -22.77 9.81 -6.28
N ASP A 506 -23.46 10.93 -6.15
CA ASP A 506 -23.00 12.20 -6.71
C ASP A 506 -21.93 12.82 -5.79
N ALA A 507 -20.76 13.13 -6.36
CA ALA A 507 -19.64 13.77 -5.68
C ALA A 507 -19.68 15.29 -5.92
N LEU A 508 -20.76 15.94 -5.47
CA LEU A 508 -21.05 17.35 -5.72
C LEU A 508 -21.32 18.11 -4.41
N PHE A 509 -20.96 19.38 -4.36
CA PHE A 509 -21.21 20.25 -3.21
C PHE A 509 -21.85 21.59 -3.62
N PRO A 510 -22.63 22.24 -2.74
CA PRO A 510 -23.27 23.52 -3.05
C PRO A 510 -22.23 24.62 -3.34
N ALA A 511 -22.37 25.28 -4.48
CA ALA A 511 -21.42 26.29 -4.98
C ALA A 511 -21.40 27.58 -4.14
N ASP A 512 -22.42 27.80 -3.30
CA ASP A 512 -22.60 28.99 -2.46
C ASP A 512 -22.09 28.81 -1.01
N GLN A 513 -21.58 27.62 -0.65
CA GLN A 513 -21.26 27.26 0.75
C GLN A 513 -19.76 27.06 1.05
N GLY A 514 -18.86 27.28 0.09
CA GLY A 514 -17.41 27.25 0.33
C GLY A 514 -16.90 25.92 0.90
N GLY A 515 -15.85 25.99 1.73
CA GLY A 515 -15.22 24.83 2.36
C GLY A 515 -16.14 24.08 3.31
N LEU A 516 -16.99 24.78 4.06
CA LEU A 516 -17.98 24.15 4.95
C LEU A 516 -19.03 23.34 4.16
N GLY A 517 -19.44 23.85 2.99
CA GLY A 517 -20.32 23.13 2.07
C GLY A 517 -19.68 21.86 1.53
N LEU A 518 -18.41 21.94 1.13
CA LEU A 518 -17.62 20.79 0.67
C LEU A 518 -17.50 19.73 1.76
N GLU A 519 -17.19 20.12 2.99
CA GLU A 519 -17.03 19.20 4.11
C GLU A 519 -18.35 18.48 4.47
N ARG A 520 -19.46 19.23 4.55
CA ARG A 520 -20.78 18.65 4.82
C ARG A 520 -21.22 17.69 3.74
N ALA A 521 -21.07 18.08 2.48
CA ALA A 521 -21.44 17.23 1.36
C ALA A 521 -20.58 15.95 1.31
N PHE A 522 -19.32 16.02 1.73
CA PHE A 522 -18.49 14.83 1.88
C PHE A 522 -18.98 13.90 3.02
N ASP A 523 -19.38 14.46 4.16
CA ASP A 523 -19.94 13.67 5.26
C ASP A 523 -21.28 13.01 4.84
N GLU A 524 -22.11 13.71 4.07
CA GLU A 524 -23.33 13.17 3.45
C GLU A 524 -23.03 12.06 2.42
N LEU A 525 -21.96 12.21 1.63
CA LEU A 525 -21.49 11.17 0.72
C LEU A 525 -21.07 9.91 1.46
N CYS A 526 -20.36 10.05 2.59
CA CYS A 526 -19.98 8.93 3.45
C CYS A 526 -21.21 8.22 4.02
N ALA A 527 -22.19 8.98 4.52
CA ALA A 527 -23.46 8.42 5.02
C ALA A 527 -24.24 7.69 3.91
N SER A 528 -24.26 8.24 2.69
CA SER A 528 -24.90 7.64 1.53
C SER A 528 -24.20 6.35 1.09
N ALA A 529 -22.87 6.32 1.16
CA ALA A 529 -22.09 5.11 0.92
C ALA A 529 -22.43 4.02 1.95
N ASP A 530 -22.47 4.36 3.24
CA ASP A 530 -22.88 3.41 4.29
C ASP A 530 -24.29 2.86 4.07
N ALA A 531 -25.25 3.72 3.72
CA ALA A 531 -26.62 3.31 3.41
C ALA A 531 -26.68 2.37 2.20
N ALA A 532 -25.91 2.66 1.14
CA ALA A 532 -25.82 1.80 -0.03
C ALA A 532 -25.20 0.44 0.30
N ILE A 533 -24.14 0.41 1.12
CA ILE A 533 -23.49 -0.83 1.56
C ILE A 533 -24.44 -1.67 2.41
N GLN A 534 -25.19 -1.05 3.31
CA GLN A 534 -26.20 -1.73 4.13
C GLN A 534 -27.34 -2.29 3.26
N ALA A 535 -27.67 -1.64 2.15
CA ALA A 535 -28.64 -2.13 1.17
C ALA A 535 -28.11 -3.27 0.27
N GLY A 536 -26.87 -3.73 0.48
CA GLY A 536 -26.25 -4.83 -0.26
C GLY A 536 -25.43 -4.41 -1.49
N CYS A 537 -25.28 -3.10 -1.74
CA CYS A 537 -24.44 -2.61 -2.84
C CYS A 537 -22.96 -2.90 -2.57
N ASN A 538 -22.28 -3.51 -3.55
CA ASN A 538 -20.86 -3.82 -3.49
C ASN A 538 -20.02 -3.14 -4.58
N LEU A 539 -20.66 -2.40 -5.47
CA LEU A 539 -20.01 -1.55 -6.47
C LEU A 539 -20.49 -0.12 -6.26
N LEU A 540 -19.63 0.75 -5.75
CA LEU A 540 -19.94 2.17 -5.54
C LEU A 540 -19.32 2.98 -6.68
N ILE A 541 -20.17 3.61 -7.49
CA ILE A 541 -19.75 4.56 -8.52
C ILE A 541 -19.85 5.96 -7.95
N LEU A 542 -18.73 6.62 -7.73
CA LEU A 542 -18.69 8.05 -7.37
C LEU A 542 -18.65 8.87 -8.66
N SER A 543 -19.57 9.80 -8.84
CA SER A 543 -19.72 10.54 -10.10
C SER A 543 -19.72 12.04 -9.88
N ASP A 544 -18.87 12.75 -10.60
CA ASP A 544 -18.94 14.22 -10.73
C ASP A 544 -19.75 14.67 -11.96
N ARG A 545 -20.43 13.76 -12.65
CA ARG A 545 -21.05 14.05 -13.96
C ARG A 545 -22.21 15.05 -13.88
N ASN A 546 -22.89 15.14 -12.74
CA ASN A 546 -24.13 15.92 -12.60
C ASN A 546 -23.90 17.39 -12.21
N ILE A 547 -22.73 17.99 -12.52
CA ILE A 547 -22.49 19.41 -12.26
C ILE A 547 -23.52 20.33 -12.92
N ASP A 548 -23.90 21.37 -12.19
CA ASP A 548 -24.78 22.44 -12.64
C ASP A 548 -24.38 23.78 -12.01
N ALA A 549 -25.10 24.87 -12.30
CA ALA A 549 -24.77 26.19 -11.80
C ALA A 549 -24.73 26.28 -10.26
N ASN A 550 -25.53 25.49 -9.55
CA ASN A 550 -25.65 25.50 -8.09
C ASN A 550 -24.77 24.44 -7.41
N HIS A 551 -24.31 23.42 -8.14
CA HIS A 551 -23.55 22.29 -7.59
C HIS A 551 -22.22 22.14 -8.31
N ALA A 552 -21.14 22.41 -7.57
CA ALA A 552 -19.77 22.22 -8.03
C ALA A 552 -19.30 20.78 -7.80
N ALA A 553 -18.39 20.29 -8.64
CA ALA A 553 -17.76 18.98 -8.45
C ALA A 553 -16.81 19.02 -7.25
N MET A 554 -16.95 18.08 -6.32
CA MET A 554 -15.93 17.88 -5.29
C MET A 554 -14.60 17.47 -5.94
N PRO A 555 -13.44 17.96 -5.44
CA PRO A 555 -12.15 17.47 -5.90
C PRO A 555 -12.07 15.96 -5.75
N THR A 556 -11.92 15.24 -6.85
CA THR A 556 -12.15 13.79 -6.84
C THR A 556 -11.08 13.03 -6.07
N LEU A 557 -9.87 13.57 -5.98
CA LEU A 557 -8.82 13.01 -5.11
C LEU A 557 -9.19 13.09 -3.63
N LEU A 558 -9.83 14.18 -3.18
CA LEU A 558 -10.30 14.35 -1.80
C LEU A 558 -11.39 13.34 -1.47
N VAL A 559 -12.34 13.19 -2.39
CA VAL A 559 -13.42 12.20 -2.27
C VAL A 559 -12.85 10.79 -2.17
N MET A 560 -11.92 10.43 -3.06
CA MET A 560 -11.31 9.10 -3.08
C MET A 560 -10.54 8.80 -1.80
N GLY A 561 -9.61 9.68 -1.40
CA GLY A 561 -8.83 9.48 -0.18
C GLY A 561 -9.73 9.42 1.05
N GLY A 562 -10.64 10.40 1.19
CA GLY A 562 -11.53 10.50 2.32
C GLY A 562 -12.42 9.28 2.49
N LEU A 563 -13.14 8.88 1.42
CA LEU A 563 -14.04 7.74 1.47
C LEU A 563 -13.28 6.42 1.67
N HIS A 564 -12.11 6.26 1.02
CA HIS A 564 -11.27 5.08 1.22
C HIS A 564 -10.89 4.91 2.69
N HIS A 565 -10.35 5.96 3.33
CA HIS A 565 -9.95 5.89 4.74
C HIS A 565 -11.14 5.76 5.68
N TYR A 566 -12.27 6.41 5.36
CA TYR A 566 -13.52 6.24 6.11
C TYR A 566 -13.96 4.77 6.13
N LEU A 567 -14.02 4.13 4.96
CA LEU A 567 -14.43 2.73 4.82
C LEU A 567 -13.40 1.75 5.41
N VAL A 568 -12.11 2.08 5.41
CA VAL A 568 -11.08 1.28 6.10
C VAL A 568 -11.30 1.33 7.62
N ARG A 569 -11.59 2.51 8.18
CA ARG A 569 -11.86 2.68 9.62
C ARG A 569 -13.16 2.00 10.06
N SER A 570 -14.19 2.00 9.22
CA SER A 570 -15.45 1.32 9.51
C SER A 570 -15.42 -0.20 9.24
N GLY A 571 -14.32 -0.72 8.68
CA GLY A 571 -14.21 -2.13 8.29
C GLY A 571 -15.08 -2.52 7.08
N ALA A 572 -15.57 -1.54 6.33
CA ALA A 572 -16.44 -1.74 5.18
C ALA A 572 -15.68 -1.82 3.84
N ARG A 573 -14.42 -1.33 3.77
CA ARG A 573 -13.67 -1.20 2.51
C ARG A 573 -13.49 -2.50 1.73
N SER A 574 -13.33 -3.64 2.40
CA SER A 574 -13.19 -4.97 1.77
C SER A 574 -14.51 -5.50 1.19
N ARG A 575 -15.66 -4.96 1.60
CA ARG A 575 -16.98 -5.39 1.11
C ARG A 575 -17.37 -4.73 -0.21
N VAL A 576 -16.70 -3.64 -0.59
CA VAL A 576 -17.09 -2.83 -1.74
C VAL A 576 -15.90 -2.41 -2.59
N SER A 577 -16.15 -2.25 -3.88
CA SER A 577 -15.23 -1.57 -4.79
C SER A 577 -15.69 -0.14 -5.07
N ILE A 578 -14.72 0.78 -5.15
CA ILE A 578 -14.94 2.20 -5.43
C ILE A 578 -14.50 2.49 -6.86
N ILE A 579 -15.46 2.84 -7.71
CA ILE A 579 -15.27 3.19 -9.11
C ILE A 579 -15.49 4.68 -9.25
N LEU A 580 -14.55 5.40 -9.83
CA LEU A 580 -14.64 6.85 -10.00
C LEU A 580 -15.02 7.20 -11.45
N GLU A 581 -16.16 7.83 -11.65
CA GLU A 581 -16.55 8.52 -12.87
C GLU A 581 -16.21 10.01 -12.72
N THR A 582 -15.14 10.46 -13.38
CA THR A 582 -14.63 11.82 -13.18
C THR A 582 -14.36 12.59 -14.45
N GLY A 583 -14.67 13.89 -14.41
CA GLY A 583 -14.25 14.84 -15.42
C GLY A 583 -12.86 15.44 -15.18
N GLU A 584 -12.32 15.37 -13.96
CA GLU A 584 -11.07 16.03 -13.57
C GLU A 584 -9.80 15.29 -14.05
N ALA A 585 -9.83 13.94 -14.03
CA ALA A 585 -8.66 13.11 -14.30
C ALA A 585 -8.32 13.05 -15.80
N ARG A 586 -7.09 13.48 -16.14
CA ARG A 586 -6.59 13.54 -17.52
C ARG A 586 -5.10 13.24 -17.68
N GLU A 587 -4.34 13.30 -16.59
CA GLU A 587 -2.90 13.04 -16.57
C GLU A 587 -2.58 11.70 -15.91
N VAL A 588 -1.43 11.11 -16.31
CA VAL A 588 -0.85 9.93 -15.65
C VAL A 588 -0.74 10.12 -14.14
N HIS A 589 -0.37 11.33 -13.68
CA HIS A 589 -0.28 11.61 -12.26
C HIS A 589 -1.64 11.61 -11.54
N HIS A 590 -2.71 12.05 -12.21
CA HIS A 590 -4.06 12.02 -11.67
C HIS A 590 -4.51 10.57 -11.48
N PHE A 591 -4.30 9.70 -12.49
CA PHE A 591 -4.61 8.29 -12.37
C PHE A 591 -3.79 7.60 -11.27
N ALA A 592 -2.49 7.87 -11.18
CA ALA A 592 -1.62 7.29 -10.17
C ALA A 592 -2.03 7.69 -8.74
N THR A 593 -2.36 8.96 -8.51
CA THR A 593 -2.82 9.42 -7.19
C THR A 593 -4.17 8.81 -6.83
N LEU A 594 -5.15 8.83 -7.74
CA LEU A 594 -6.47 8.23 -7.50
C LEU A 594 -6.38 6.73 -7.13
N ILE A 595 -5.57 5.96 -7.85
CA ILE A 595 -5.31 4.55 -7.51
C ILE A 595 -4.60 4.44 -6.15
N GLY A 596 -3.53 5.22 -5.94
CA GLY A 596 -2.75 5.21 -4.70
C GLY A 596 -3.55 5.60 -3.45
N PHE A 597 -4.67 6.31 -3.62
CA PHE A 597 -5.63 6.66 -2.56
C PHE A 597 -6.90 5.80 -2.56
N GLY A 598 -6.92 4.70 -3.32
CA GLY A 598 -7.89 3.61 -3.11
C GLY A 598 -8.91 3.39 -4.22
N ALA A 599 -8.80 4.05 -5.38
CA ALA A 599 -9.68 3.78 -6.52
C ALA A 599 -9.47 2.37 -7.08
N ASP A 600 -10.55 1.59 -7.21
CA ASP A 600 -10.52 0.27 -7.83
C ASP A 600 -10.56 0.38 -9.35
N ALA A 601 -11.37 1.30 -9.87
CA ALA A 601 -11.39 1.67 -11.28
C ALA A 601 -11.70 3.15 -11.50
N ILE A 602 -11.28 3.70 -12.65
CA ILE A 602 -11.43 5.11 -13.01
C ILE A 602 -11.92 5.23 -14.45
N ASN A 603 -13.00 5.99 -14.64
CA ASN A 603 -13.54 6.38 -15.93
C ASN A 603 -13.36 7.90 -16.13
N PRO A 604 -12.38 8.34 -16.93
CA PRO A 604 -12.14 9.75 -17.23
C PRO A 604 -13.02 10.26 -18.38
N TYR A 605 -14.34 10.32 -18.17
CA TYR A 605 -15.30 10.57 -19.27
C TYR A 605 -15.04 11.88 -20.02
N MET A 606 -14.67 12.95 -19.30
CA MET A 606 -14.46 14.28 -19.89
C MET A 606 -13.23 14.31 -20.80
N ALA A 607 -12.22 13.46 -20.55
CA ALA A 607 -11.09 13.30 -21.45
C ALA A 607 -11.54 12.68 -22.78
N PHE A 608 -12.44 11.69 -22.75
CA PHE A 608 -13.00 11.09 -23.97
C PHE A 608 -13.88 12.06 -24.75
N ASP A 609 -14.75 12.81 -24.07
CA ASP A 609 -15.58 13.83 -24.69
C ASP A 609 -14.73 14.95 -25.32
N SER A 610 -13.60 15.30 -24.68
CA SER A 610 -12.62 16.24 -25.23
C SER A 610 -11.93 15.69 -26.48
N ILE A 611 -11.53 14.42 -26.48
CA ILE A 611 -10.93 13.75 -27.66
C ILE A 611 -11.95 13.67 -28.81
N ALA A 612 -13.21 13.36 -28.52
CA ALA A 612 -14.28 13.33 -29.52
C ALA A 612 -14.44 14.71 -30.17
N ARG A 613 -14.43 15.78 -29.37
CA ARG A 613 -14.46 17.16 -29.88
C ARG A 613 -13.25 17.50 -30.75
N MET A 614 -12.03 17.07 -30.37
CA MET A 614 -10.83 17.27 -31.19
C MET A 614 -10.93 16.60 -32.56
N ILE A 615 -11.57 15.44 -32.64
CA ILE A 615 -11.81 14.73 -33.92
C ILE A 615 -12.85 15.49 -34.74
N GLU A 616 -13.93 15.96 -34.12
CA GLU A 616 -14.96 16.78 -34.80
C GLU A 616 -14.42 18.12 -35.32
N GLU A 617 -13.43 18.70 -34.66
CA GLU A 617 -12.75 19.94 -35.07
C GLU A 617 -11.54 19.69 -36.00
N ASP A 618 -11.41 18.48 -36.56
CA ASP A 618 -10.31 18.05 -37.46
C ASP A 618 -8.89 18.24 -36.88
N MET A 619 -8.76 18.32 -35.55
CA MET A 619 -7.46 18.38 -34.86
C MET A 619 -6.77 17.02 -34.79
N LEU A 620 -7.53 15.93 -34.87
CA LEU A 620 -7.06 14.55 -34.85
C LEU A 620 -7.70 13.75 -35.99
N ASP A 621 -6.87 13.05 -36.77
CA ASP A 621 -7.31 12.14 -37.83
C ASP A 621 -7.22 10.68 -37.34
N ILE A 622 -8.17 10.28 -36.49
CA ILE A 622 -8.24 8.94 -35.91
C ILE A 622 -9.68 8.60 -35.50
N ASP A 623 -10.05 7.32 -35.61
CA ASP A 623 -11.33 6.82 -35.10
C ASP A 623 -11.42 6.95 -33.56
N ILE A 624 -12.61 7.29 -33.06
CA ILE A 624 -12.85 7.55 -31.63
C ILE A 624 -12.57 6.33 -30.74
N ASP A 625 -12.98 5.12 -31.15
CA ASP A 625 -12.76 3.92 -30.33
C ASP A 625 -11.26 3.62 -30.24
N LYS A 626 -10.51 3.82 -31.34
CA LYS A 626 -9.04 3.70 -31.34
C LYS A 626 -8.36 4.78 -30.50
N ALA A 627 -8.85 6.03 -30.56
CA ALA A 627 -8.32 7.15 -29.79
C ALA A 627 -8.49 6.94 -28.28
N VAL A 628 -9.67 6.49 -27.85
CA VAL A 628 -9.98 6.13 -26.46
C VAL A 628 -9.09 4.98 -26.00
N TYR A 629 -8.98 3.90 -26.80
CA TYR A 629 -8.09 2.78 -26.48
C TYR A 629 -6.64 3.22 -26.31
N ASN A 630 -6.12 4.04 -27.22
CA ASN A 630 -4.77 4.58 -27.15
C ASN A 630 -4.57 5.45 -25.90
N PHE A 631 -5.52 6.34 -25.60
CA PHE A 631 -5.46 7.18 -24.41
C PHE A 631 -5.39 6.36 -23.12
N LEU A 632 -6.26 5.36 -22.98
CA LEU A 632 -6.27 4.45 -21.84
C LEU A 632 -4.96 3.65 -21.75
N LYS A 633 -4.50 3.09 -22.86
CA LYS A 633 -3.23 2.34 -22.96
C LYS A 633 -2.01 3.20 -22.59
N GLY A 634 -1.95 4.44 -23.08
CA GLY A 634 -0.87 5.37 -22.76
C GLY A 634 -0.87 5.77 -21.29
N SER A 635 -2.05 6.01 -20.74
CA SER A 635 -2.25 6.36 -19.33
C SER A 635 -1.85 5.22 -18.39
N ILE A 636 -2.31 3.98 -18.63
CA ILE A 636 -1.95 2.85 -17.77
C ILE A 636 -0.44 2.53 -17.84
N LYS A 637 0.19 2.63 -19.02
CA LYS A 637 1.66 2.50 -19.14
C LYS A 637 2.39 3.57 -18.32
N GLY A 638 1.87 4.80 -18.29
CA GLY A 638 2.39 5.85 -17.43
C GLY A 638 2.24 5.57 -15.94
N VAL A 639 1.12 4.96 -15.53
CA VAL A 639 0.88 4.54 -14.14
C VAL A 639 1.87 3.44 -13.74
N VAL A 640 2.03 2.41 -14.56
CA VAL A 640 3.02 1.33 -14.34
C VAL A 640 4.44 1.92 -14.20
N LYS A 641 4.80 2.89 -15.05
CA LYS A 641 6.07 3.61 -14.94
C LYS A 641 6.19 4.37 -13.62
N THR A 642 5.11 4.99 -13.13
CA THR A 642 5.10 5.69 -11.84
C THR A 642 5.33 4.74 -10.67
N MET A 643 4.64 3.59 -10.66
CA MET A 643 4.81 2.53 -9.66
C MET A 643 6.24 1.96 -9.65
N ALA A 644 6.79 1.73 -10.84
CA ALA A 644 8.12 1.17 -11.02
C ALA A 644 9.23 2.06 -10.44
N LYS A 645 9.01 3.38 -10.30
CA LYS A 645 9.95 4.29 -9.59
C LYS A 645 10.17 3.91 -8.13
N MET A 646 9.20 3.26 -7.50
CA MET A 646 9.29 2.73 -6.14
C MET A 646 9.64 1.22 -6.14
N GLY A 647 9.86 0.61 -7.31
CA GLY A 647 10.07 -0.84 -7.42
C GLY A 647 8.80 -1.65 -7.16
N ILE A 648 7.61 -1.06 -7.31
CA ILE A 648 6.33 -1.75 -7.14
C ILE A 648 5.91 -2.37 -8.47
N SER A 649 5.54 -3.65 -8.43
CA SER A 649 5.30 -4.46 -9.63
C SER A 649 3.81 -4.53 -10.00
N THR A 650 2.90 -4.40 -9.04
CA THR A 650 1.45 -4.65 -9.26
C THR A 650 0.56 -3.45 -8.89
N VAL A 651 -0.47 -3.21 -9.71
CA VAL A 651 -1.47 -2.15 -9.44
C VAL A 651 -2.22 -2.44 -8.15
N ALA A 652 -2.50 -3.72 -7.85
CA ALA A 652 -3.16 -4.15 -6.62
C ALA A 652 -2.39 -3.71 -5.37
N SER A 653 -1.07 -3.92 -5.32
CA SER A 653 -0.24 -3.49 -4.19
C SER A 653 -0.02 -1.98 -4.14
N TYR A 654 -0.10 -1.29 -5.28
CA TYR A 654 0.02 0.17 -5.34
C TYR A 654 -1.24 0.87 -4.82
N ARG A 655 -2.41 0.24 -4.98
CA ARG A 655 -3.69 0.76 -4.51
C ARG A 655 -3.66 0.97 -3.00
N GLY A 656 -4.08 2.16 -2.55
CA GLY A 656 -4.12 2.49 -1.12
C GLY A 656 -2.74 2.56 -0.43
N ALA A 657 -1.64 2.40 -1.15
CA ALA A 657 -0.29 2.42 -0.59
C ALA A 657 0.25 3.83 -0.33
N GLN A 658 -0.42 4.87 -0.83
CA GLN A 658 -0.08 6.29 -0.59
C GLN A 658 1.40 6.62 -0.86
N ILE A 659 1.91 6.26 -2.04
CA ILE A 659 3.31 6.50 -2.45
C ILE A 659 3.51 7.97 -2.90
N PHE A 660 3.08 8.89 -2.04
CA PHE A 660 3.06 10.32 -2.28
C PHE A 660 3.45 11.10 -1.03
N GLU A 661 4.04 12.27 -1.23
CA GLU A 661 4.24 13.28 -0.21
C GLU A 661 3.41 14.52 -0.55
N THR A 662 2.79 15.15 0.45
CA THR A 662 2.08 16.41 0.26
C THR A 662 2.97 17.59 0.59
N ILE A 663 2.95 18.61 -0.26
CA ILE A 663 3.63 19.89 -0.03
C ILE A 663 2.59 21.00 -0.12
N GLY A 664 2.35 21.68 1.01
CA GLY A 664 1.44 22.81 1.09
C GLY A 664 0.00 22.48 1.45
N LEU A 665 -0.28 21.32 2.06
CA LEU A 665 -1.59 20.98 2.62
C LEU A 665 -1.54 20.98 4.14
N GLY A 666 -2.56 21.54 4.79
CA GLY A 666 -2.68 21.55 6.25
C GLY A 666 -2.81 20.15 6.86
N THR A 667 -2.22 19.96 8.04
CA THR A 667 -2.21 18.65 8.73
C THR A 667 -3.62 18.16 9.09
N GLU A 668 -4.56 19.04 9.40
CA GLU A 668 -5.95 18.68 9.67
C GLU A 668 -6.62 18.06 8.44
N LEU A 669 -6.47 18.68 7.27
CA LEU A 669 -6.99 18.18 6.00
C LEU A 669 -6.34 16.83 5.63
N VAL A 670 -5.02 16.70 5.80
CA VAL A 670 -4.31 15.44 5.53
C VAL A 670 -4.77 14.33 6.48
N ASN A 671 -4.93 14.61 7.78
CA ASN A 671 -5.39 13.61 8.74
C ASN A 671 -6.84 13.16 8.48
N LYS A 672 -7.72 14.05 8.01
CA LYS A 672 -9.10 13.71 7.70
C LYS A 672 -9.22 12.89 6.42
N PHE A 673 -8.61 13.36 5.32
CA PHE A 673 -8.84 12.83 3.98
C PHE A 673 -7.72 11.92 3.44
N PHE A 674 -6.49 12.01 3.96
CA PHE A 674 -5.31 11.34 3.41
C PHE A 674 -4.43 10.72 4.52
N ALA A 675 -5.07 10.22 5.58
CA ALA A 675 -4.43 9.78 6.81
C ALA A 675 -3.22 8.86 6.55
N GLY A 676 -2.07 9.20 7.14
CA GLY A 676 -0.80 8.48 6.94
C GLY A 676 0.13 9.13 5.91
N THR A 677 -0.35 10.08 5.11
CA THR A 677 0.50 10.83 4.17
C THR A 677 1.32 11.89 4.89
N SER A 678 2.59 12.04 4.50
CA SER A 678 3.49 13.06 5.08
C SER A 678 3.17 14.45 4.55
N SER A 679 2.96 15.41 5.46
CA SER A 679 2.89 16.85 5.16
C SER A 679 3.87 17.63 6.03
N ARG A 680 5.08 17.89 5.51
CA ARG A 680 6.15 18.58 6.26
C ARG A 680 6.06 20.10 6.16
N CYS A 681 5.43 20.59 5.09
CA CYS A 681 5.19 22.00 4.84
C CYS A 681 3.68 22.19 4.77
N GLU A 682 3.09 22.63 5.88
CA GLU A 682 1.66 22.90 5.97
C GLU A 682 1.26 24.13 5.15
N GLY A 683 0.00 24.21 4.74
CA GLY A 683 -0.48 25.28 3.87
C GLY A 683 -2.00 25.28 3.76
N SER A 684 -2.50 25.12 2.53
CA SER A 684 -3.93 25.17 2.17
C SER A 684 -4.80 24.26 3.04
N ASP A 685 -5.92 24.82 3.50
CA ASP A 685 -6.98 24.14 4.23
C ASP A 685 -8.15 23.78 3.29
N ILE A 686 -9.24 23.25 3.87
CA ILE A 686 -10.42 22.86 3.09
C ILE A 686 -11.10 24.05 2.39
N GLU A 687 -11.04 25.24 3.00
CA GLU A 687 -11.64 26.46 2.45
C GLU A 687 -10.88 26.89 1.19
N GLN A 688 -9.55 26.87 1.22
CA GLN A 688 -8.74 27.19 0.05
C GLN A 688 -8.99 26.18 -1.10
N ILE A 689 -9.06 24.89 -0.80
CA ILE A 689 -9.32 23.86 -1.83
C ILE A 689 -10.72 24.01 -2.44
N ALA A 690 -11.73 24.36 -1.63
CA ALA A 690 -13.06 24.66 -2.12
C ALA A 690 -13.05 25.92 -3.01
N GLU A 691 -12.39 27.01 -2.58
CA GLU A 691 -12.34 28.24 -3.38
C GLU A 691 -11.62 28.05 -4.72
N GLU A 692 -10.52 27.30 -4.78
CA GLU A 692 -9.86 26.97 -6.06
C GLU A 692 -10.79 26.25 -7.03
N THR A 693 -11.66 25.38 -6.49
CA THR A 693 -12.68 24.68 -7.26
C THR A 693 -13.80 25.61 -7.70
N LEU A 694 -14.26 26.48 -6.81
CA LEU A 694 -15.30 27.47 -7.10
C LEU A 694 -14.86 28.52 -8.11
N ILE A 695 -13.58 28.90 -8.15
CA ILE A 695 -13.03 29.81 -9.17
C ILE A 695 -13.25 29.23 -10.58
N ARG A 696 -12.92 27.94 -10.78
CA ARG A 696 -13.16 27.24 -12.05
C ARG A 696 -14.65 27.08 -12.34
N HIS A 697 -15.44 26.75 -11.31
CA HIS A 697 -16.89 26.61 -11.42
C HIS A 697 -17.58 27.90 -11.87
N ARG A 698 -17.25 29.03 -11.26
CA ARG A 698 -17.80 30.35 -11.64
C ARG A 698 -17.40 30.76 -13.06
N ALA A 699 -16.21 30.35 -13.53
CA ALA A 699 -15.80 30.57 -14.92
C ALA A 699 -16.67 29.79 -15.92
N ALA A 700 -17.10 28.57 -15.56
CA ALA A 700 -18.03 27.77 -16.35
C ALA A 700 -19.47 28.28 -16.30
N PHE A 701 -19.92 28.74 -15.13
CA PHE A 701 -21.28 29.21 -14.84
C PHE A 701 -21.31 30.69 -14.43
N PRO A 702 -21.04 31.63 -15.35
CA PRO A 702 -21.03 33.06 -15.03
C PRO A 702 -22.44 33.61 -14.81
N ASP A 703 -22.60 34.52 -13.84
CA ASP A 703 -23.87 35.20 -13.51
C ASP A 703 -24.46 36.02 -14.68
N ARG A 704 -23.61 36.45 -15.61
CA ARG A 704 -24.01 37.16 -16.83
C ARG A 704 -23.98 36.22 -18.02
N HIS A 705 -25.00 36.28 -18.86
CA HIS A 705 -25.00 35.61 -20.15
C HIS A 705 -23.85 36.15 -21.02
N ILE A 706 -22.76 35.40 -21.06
CA ILE A 706 -21.71 35.51 -22.08
C ILE A 706 -22.15 34.63 -23.25
N HIS A 707 -22.15 35.15 -24.48
CA HIS A 707 -22.44 34.34 -25.66
C HIS A 707 -21.47 33.16 -25.72
N ALA A 708 -21.96 31.96 -26.02
CA ALA A 708 -21.13 30.74 -26.06
C ALA A 708 -19.94 30.85 -27.03
N ALA A 709 -20.06 31.68 -28.08
CA ALA A 709 -19.00 31.96 -29.05
C ALA A 709 -17.81 32.76 -28.49
N ASP A 710 -18.00 33.46 -27.36
CA ASP A 710 -16.94 34.24 -26.70
C ASP A 710 -16.26 33.45 -25.57
N ARG A 711 -16.72 32.23 -25.28
CA ARG A 711 -16.11 31.34 -24.28
C ARG A 711 -15.02 30.51 -24.95
N ALA A 712 -13.82 30.51 -24.38
CA ALA A 712 -12.69 29.71 -24.81
C ALA A 712 -11.97 29.13 -23.60
N LEU A 713 -11.24 28.04 -23.81
CA LEU A 713 -10.34 27.51 -22.79
C LEU A 713 -9.16 28.45 -22.60
N ASP A 714 -8.65 28.52 -21.37
CA ASP A 714 -7.40 29.21 -21.08
C ASP A 714 -6.26 28.63 -21.92
N SER A 715 -5.32 29.49 -22.31
CA SER A 715 -4.14 29.10 -23.09
C SER A 715 -3.24 28.10 -22.36
N GLY A 716 -3.36 28.02 -21.03
CA GLY A 716 -2.53 27.22 -20.14
C GLY A 716 -1.24 27.96 -19.79
N GLY A 717 -0.12 27.25 -19.79
CA GLY A 717 1.20 27.79 -19.53
C GLY A 717 1.85 27.20 -18.30
N VAL A 718 1.62 25.91 -18.05
CA VAL A 718 2.27 25.12 -17.00
C VAL A 718 3.50 24.38 -17.56
N TYR A 719 3.40 23.86 -18.79
CA TYR A 719 4.50 23.14 -19.43
C TYR A 719 5.40 24.04 -20.28
N GLN A 720 4.83 25.11 -20.82
CA GLN A 720 5.55 26.11 -21.60
C GLN A 720 5.14 27.52 -21.21
N TRP A 721 6.13 28.42 -21.04
CA TRP A 721 5.86 29.82 -20.74
C TRP A 721 4.90 30.47 -21.75
N ARG A 722 3.88 31.16 -21.21
CA ARG A 722 2.93 32.02 -21.92
C ARG A 722 2.84 33.36 -21.18
N SER A 723 2.52 34.43 -21.90
CA SER A 723 2.41 35.78 -21.32
C SER A 723 1.26 35.92 -20.32
N ASP A 724 0.20 35.14 -20.50
CA ASP A 724 -1.04 35.09 -19.71
C ASP A 724 -1.15 33.84 -18.81
N GLY A 725 -0.13 32.95 -18.88
CA GLY A 725 -0.11 31.65 -18.21
C GLY A 725 0.43 31.67 -16.78
N GLU A 726 0.98 30.53 -16.35
CA GLU A 726 1.67 30.45 -15.07
C GLU A 726 2.96 31.27 -15.10
N PHE A 727 3.41 31.72 -13.92
CA PHE A 727 4.71 32.32 -13.81
C PHE A 727 5.82 31.27 -14.00
N HIS A 728 6.86 31.61 -14.76
CA HIS A 728 8.07 30.80 -14.92
C HIS A 728 9.31 31.61 -14.52
N LEU A 729 10.19 30.98 -13.74
CA LEU A 729 11.48 31.55 -13.36
C LEU A 729 12.30 31.92 -14.61
N PHE A 730 12.30 31.04 -15.63
CA PHE A 730 12.94 31.28 -16.91
C PHE A 730 11.91 31.77 -17.94
N ASN A 731 11.91 33.07 -18.18
CA ASN A 731 11.07 33.71 -19.19
C ASN A 731 11.94 34.46 -20.21
N PRO A 732 11.38 34.87 -21.37
CA PRO A 732 12.17 35.49 -22.44
C PRO A 732 12.95 36.73 -21.98
N GLU A 733 12.42 37.52 -21.04
CA GLU A 733 13.08 38.71 -20.50
C GLU A 733 14.29 38.32 -19.65
N THR A 734 14.13 37.42 -18.68
CA THR A 734 15.23 36.99 -17.79
C THR A 734 16.35 36.30 -18.57
N ILE A 735 15.99 35.45 -19.54
CA ILE A 735 16.97 34.80 -20.43
C ILE A 735 17.73 35.82 -21.28
N HIS A 736 17.02 36.80 -21.87
CA HIS A 736 17.65 37.82 -22.69
C HIS A 736 18.65 38.67 -21.90
N LEU A 737 18.28 39.12 -20.70
CA LEU A 737 19.14 39.92 -19.83
C LEU A 737 20.40 39.14 -19.42
N LEU A 738 20.26 37.87 -19.05
CA LEU A 738 21.41 37.02 -18.71
C LEU A 738 22.36 36.82 -19.89
N GLN A 739 21.82 36.49 -21.06
CA GLN A 739 22.63 36.34 -22.29
C GLN A 739 23.36 37.63 -22.65
N LYS A 740 22.69 38.78 -22.55
CA LYS A 740 23.28 40.10 -22.82
C LYS A 740 24.40 40.40 -21.83
N ALA A 741 24.16 40.21 -20.53
CA ALA A 741 25.15 40.47 -19.48
C ALA A 741 26.45 39.69 -19.72
N VAL A 742 26.35 38.38 -20.03
CA VAL A 742 27.51 37.52 -20.26
C VAL A 742 28.22 37.84 -21.58
N ARG A 743 27.47 38.13 -22.66
CA ARG A 743 28.06 38.47 -23.97
C ARG A 743 28.80 39.80 -23.96
N THR A 744 28.28 40.80 -23.23
CA THR A 744 28.89 42.13 -23.17
C THR A 744 29.85 42.30 -21.99
N GLY A 745 29.95 41.31 -21.09
CA GLY A 745 30.72 41.42 -19.85
C GLY A 745 30.22 42.52 -18.90
N SER A 746 28.94 42.88 -18.95
CA SER A 746 28.39 44.01 -18.19
C SER A 746 27.74 43.55 -16.88
N TYR A 747 28.36 43.93 -15.77
CA TYR A 747 27.81 43.66 -14.44
C TYR A 747 26.51 44.44 -14.16
N GLU A 748 26.32 45.62 -14.74
CA GLU A 748 25.08 46.39 -14.56
C GLU A 748 23.88 45.67 -15.19
N VAL A 749 24.05 45.10 -16.40
CA VAL A 749 23.00 44.28 -17.02
C VAL A 749 22.74 43.00 -16.21
N TYR A 750 23.77 42.43 -15.58
CA TYR A 750 23.57 41.32 -14.64
C TYR A 750 22.75 41.73 -13.41
N LYS A 751 22.95 42.93 -12.85
CA LYS A 751 22.12 43.42 -11.74
C LYS A 751 20.66 43.63 -12.16
N GLU A 752 20.41 44.05 -13.40
CA GLU A 752 19.04 44.13 -13.94
C GLU A 752 18.39 42.74 -14.02
N TYR A 753 19.11 41.75 -14.54
CA TYR A 753 18.70 40.34 -14.52
C TYR A 753 18.41 39.87 -13.09
N ALA A 754 19.36 40.06 -12.16
CA ALA A 754 19.23 39.61 -10.78
C ALA A 754 18.05 40.26 -10.07
N ARG A 755 17.78 41.56 -10.32
CA ARG A 755 16.60 42.24 -9.78
C ARG A 755 15.30 41.62 -10.31
N LYS A 756 15.22 41.37 -11.62
CA LYS A 756 14.05 40.70 -12.24
C LYS A 756 13.83 39.27 -11.75
N VAL A 757 14.88 38.60 -11.31
CA VAL A 757 14.79 37.25 -10.70
C VAL A 757 14.46 37.29 -9.22
N ASN A 758 14.96 38.27 -8.47
CA ASN A 758 14.75 38.35 -7.03
C ASN A 758 13.43 39.04 -6.64
N ASP A 759 12.94 39.99 -7.44
CA ASP A 759 11.70 40.74 -7.19
C ASP A 759 10.47 40.03 -7.78
N GLN A 760 10.44 38.69 -7.73
CA GLN A 760 9.36 37.83 -8.26
C GLN A 760 8.26 37.52 -7.23
N SER A 761 8.05 38.45 -6.29
CA SER A 761 7.02 38.38 -5.24
C SER A 761 5.62 38.73 -5.73
#